data_AF-K5ZET5-F1
#
_entry.id   AF-K5ZET5-F1
#
_cell.length_a   1.000
_cell.length_b   1.000
_cell.length_c   1.000
_cell.angle_alpha   90.00
_cell.angle_beta   90.00
_cell.angle_gamma   90.00
#
_symmetry.space_group_name_H-M   'P 1'
#
loop_
_entity.id
_entity.type
_entity.pdbx_description
1 polymer ?
#
loop_
_entity_poly.entity_id
_entity_poly.type
_entity_poly.pdbx_seq_one_letter_code
_entity_poly.pdbx_strand_id
1 'polypeptide(L)'
;MVKKYLSLLLICLFAWPAMAGERKKVAVVLGGGGAKGVAHIGVLKVLEEAGVPIDIVAGTSMGAIVGGLYAIGYSPDEIKEMVEAQDWDMLLSDKVKRSHLLFPEKEKAERYIVSLPFGLEKKDRVIDGVVKGQNLQNLFSDLTIGYHDSVDFNLFQIPFACVAVDMVSGKDYIFHKGSLPLAMRASMAIPAVFTPVRLDSMVLVDGGLNNNYPVDVALAMGADIIIGVDLATSDLRTYDRLHSPGDIATQIIALHGYDKYARNCDRTDLLFRPDMEPYRSSSFAPAALDTMLHRGEAEARCRWNEIMALKRKIGLSDTDTFSIQARRLAHRPVLPADTFYVRHIRFDGADPRDLNWLHRICALKENSHITLKELRKSMSILVGTNAYAYVNYKLTGESQQDLVLTLQPKSESSVNLGIRFDSEEIIGVLVNATYHKGKRNHSRFAFTGRVGSKISSAMLDYSIERSPLRNFNLSYKFSYNNLDIYEKGDKRFNTTYTHHLAEFAYSDMNWLSFKVKAGLRYEYFNYNSFLYTGSDELYAVKPEGFFSYFASAHLETLDRRYFPNKGVSLEADYSLYTDNFVKYNGRSPFSAIGLKFMTVCPISSRLSLLPAFYGRVLIGGNTAYPFLNAIGGETFGRYLSQQLPFAGINHVEILDNSVVVARLQLRQRIAGNNYITLTGNYGIHNDDFFHLLEGRSLWGGSLGYAYNSIAGPLSATFGMSNRNSHLQFYMNLGFMF
;
A
#
# COMPACT_ATOMS: atom_id res chain seq x y z
N MET A 1 51.18 14.20 -72.39
CA MET A 1 50.12 15.10 -71.86
C MET A 1 48.87 14.36 -71.40
N VAL A 2 48.46 13.26 -72.03
CA VAL A 2 47.19 12.54 -71.72
C VAL A 2 47.15 11.86 -70.33
N LYS A 3 48.29 11.39 -69.79
CA LYS A 3 48.34 10.75 -68.46
C LYS A 3 48.06 11.68 -67.28
N LYS A 4 48.35 12.99 -67.39
CA LYS A 4 48.10 13.96 -66.29
C LYS A 4 46.62 14.33 -66.14
N TYR A 5 45.87 14.34 -67.24
CA TYR A 5 44.44 14.63 -67.23
C TYR A 5 43.58 13.44 -66.77
N LEU A 6 44.03 12.20 -67.05
CA LEU A 6 43.34 10.99 -66.60
C LEU A 6 43.41 10.81 -65.06
N SER A 7 44.54 11.19 -64.45
CA SER A 7 44.70 11.16 -62.98
C SER A 7 43.83 12.20 -62.26
N LEU A 8 43.66 13.39 -62.84
CA LEU A 8 42.76 14.43 -62.33
C LEU A 8 41.28 14.04 -62.46
N LEU A 9 40.90 13.37 -63.56
CA LEU A 9 39.54 12.88 -63.76
C LEU A 9 39.18 11.76 -62.78
N LEU A 10 40.13 10.86 -62.49
CA LEU A 10 39.97 9.78 -61.50
C LEU A 10 39.88 10.31 -60.06
N ILE A 11 40.64 11.34 -59.70
CA ILE A 11 40.52 11.99 -58.38
C ILE A 11 39.16 12.70 -58.23
N CYS A 12 38.66 13.34 -59.29
CA CYS A 12 37.31 13.92 -59.28
C CYS A 12 36.18 12.87 -59.26
N LEU A 13 36.38 11.69 -59.86
CA LEU A 13 35.41 10.58 -59.84
C LEU A 13 35.38 9.83 -58.50
N PHE A 14 36.50 9.77 -57.76
CA PHE A 14 36.55 9.20 -56.41
C PHE A 14 36.20 10.21 -55.30
N ALA A 15 36.21 11.52 -55.58
CA ALA A 15 35.76 12.55 -54.65
C ALA A 15 34.24 12.79 -54.69
N TRP A 16 33.51 12.25 -55.66
CA TRP A 16 32.09 12.53 -55.87
C TRP A 16 31.08 11.74 -55.00
N PRO A 17 31.39 10.63 -54.31
CA PRO A 17 30.42 10.06 -53.35
C PRO A 17 30.41 10.78 -52.00
N ALA A 18 31.29 11.75 -51.73
CA ALA A 18 31.41 12.39 -50.42
C ALA A 18 30.50 13.62 -50.22
N MET A 19 29.59 13.92 -51.16
CA MET A 19 28.64 15.03 -51.06
C MET A 19 27.18 14.58 -50.83
N ALA A 20 26.96 13.39 -50.25
CA ALA A 20 25.73 13.15 -49.53
C ALA A 20 25.88 13.82 -48.15
N GLY A 21 25.36 15.04 -47.99
CA GLY A 21 25.42 15.75 -46.71
C GLY A 21 24.89 14.85 -45.58
N GLU A 22 25.63 14.77 -44.46
CA GLU A 22 25.17 14.02 -43.30
C GLU A 22 23.77 14.50 -42.88
N ARG A 23 22.86 13.54 -42.68
CA ARG A 23 21.50 13.84 -42.23
C ARG A 23 21.56 14.59 -40.90
N LYS A 24 20.78 15.67 -40.79
CA LYS A 24 20.64 16.43 -39.54
C LYS A 24 20.20 15.52 -38.39
N LYS A 25 20.85 15.64 -37.22
CA LYS A 25 20.50 14.89 -36.01
C LYS A 25 19.22 15.42 -35.40
N VAL A 26 18.28 14.54 -35.14
CA VAL A 26 16.95 14.89 -34.60
C VAL A 26 16.87 14.48 -33.15
N ALA A 27 16.51 15.43 -32.28
CA ALA A 27 16.18 15.14 -30.90
C ALA A 27 14.67 15.20 -30.68
N VAL A 28 14.19 14.33 -29.79
CA VAL A 28 12.87 14.45 -29.17
C VAL A 28 13.02 14.89 -27.71
N VAL A 29 12.33 15.97 -27.36
CA VAL A 29 12.32 16.55 -26.02
C VAL A 29 10.94 16.35 -25.39
N LEU A 30 10.89 15.64 -24.26
CA LEU A 30 9.64 15.26 -23.58
C LEU A 30 9.52 16.00 -22.24
N GLY A 31 8.50 16.85 -22.12
CA GLY A 31 8.26 17.65 -20.92
C GLY A 31 7.71 16.85 -19.73
N GLY A 32 7.89 17.37 -18.51
CA GLY A 32 7.27 16.82 -17.31
C GLY A 32 5.79 17.15 -17.18
N GLY A 33 5.00 16.29 -16.52
CA GLY A 33 3.57 16.54 -16.36
C GLY A 33 2.75 15.51 -15.59
N GLY A 34 3.40 14.58 -14.85
CA GLY A 34 2.71 13.48 -14.18
C GLY A 34 1.89 12.65 -15.17
N ALA A 35 0.63 12.36 -14.85
CA ALA A 35 -0.28 11.56 -15.68
C ALA A 35 -0.42 12.08 -17.13
N LYS A 36 -0.29 13.39 -17.35
CA LYS A 36 -0.35 13.99 -18.70
C LYS A 36 0.74 13.47 -19.64
N GLY A 37 1.87 13.01 -19.10
CA GLY A 37 2.99 12.54 -19.92
C GLY A 37 2.72 11.24 -20.68
N VAL A 38 1.61 10.55 -20.43
CA VAL A 38 1.15 9.44 -21.29
C VAL A 38 0.88 9.92 -22.72
N ALA A 39 0.57 11.20 -22.93
CA ALA A 39 0.41 11.78 -24.25
C ALA A 39 1.69 11.70 -25.12
N HIS A 40 2.87 11.67 -24.50
CA HIS A 40 4.15 11.50 -25.20
C HIS A 40 4.16 10.23 -26.03
N ILE A 41 3.53 9.16 -25.54
CA ILE A 41 3.45 7.85 -26.21
C ILE A 41 2.72 7.99 -27.55
N GLY A 42 1.59 8.69 -27.56
CA GLY A 42 0.81 8.94 -28.77
C GLY A 42 1.58 9.76 -29.81
N VAL A 43 2.34 10.77 -29.38
CA VAL A 43 3.19 11.56 -30.29
C VAL A 43 4.32 10.71 -30.88
N LEU A 44 5.05 9.97 -30.04
CA LEU A 44 6.14 9.10 -30.47
C LEU A 44 5.66 8.07 -31.50
N LYS A 45 4.48 7.47 -31.28
CA LYS A 45 3.86 6.55 -32.24
C LYS A 45 3.70 7.17 -33.63
N VAL A 46 3.16 8.39 -33.71
CA VAL A 46 2.95 9.08 -35.00
C VAL A 46 4.29 9.46 -35.66
N LEU A 47 5.29 9.87 -34.88
CA LEU A 47 6.64 10.14 -35.40
C LEU A 47 7.28 8.88 -36.01
N GLU A 48 7.08 7.72 -35.38
CA GLU A 48 7.51 6.43 -35.93
C GLU A 48 6.78 6.07 -37.22
N GLU A 49 5.45 6.22 -37.25
CA GLU A 49 4.64 5.99 -38.45
C GLU A 49 5.08 6.89 -39.62
N ALA A 50 5.49 8.13 -39.33
CA ALA A 50 6.02 9.06 -40.34
C ALA A 50 7.45 8.73 -40.79
N GLY A 51 8.14 7.80 -40.11
CA GLY A 51 9.51 7.41 -40.40
C GLY A 51 10.54 8.49 -40.05
N VAL A 52 10.29 9.29 -39.01
CA VAL A 52 11.25 10.28 -38.51
C VAL A 52 12.33 9.58 -37.68
N PRO A 53 13.62 9.63 -38.06
CA PRO A 53 14.68 9.03 -37.26
C PRO A 53 14.94 9.88 -36.01
N ILE A 54 14.83 9.28 -34.83
CA ILE A 54 15.15 9.92 -33.56
C ILE A 54 16.57 9.51 -33.15
N ASP A 55 17.44 10.50 -32.95
CA ASP A 55 18.87 10.29 -32.64
C ASP A 55 19.21 10.63 -31.19
N ILE A 56 18.42 11.48 -30.55
CA ILE A 56 18.62 11.93 -29.18
C ILE A 56 17.26 12.00 -28.48
N VAL A 57 17.21 11.60 -27.22
CA VAL A 57 16.05 11.79 -26.36
C VAL A 57 16.46 12.55 -25.10
N ALA A 58 15.75 13.64 -24.79
CA ALA A 58 15.90 14.36 -23.54
C ALA A 58 14.54 14.44 -22.82
N GLY A 59 14.51 14.13 -21.53
CA GLY A 59 13.25 14.06 -20.79
C GLY A 59 13.32 14.58 -19.36
N THR A 60 12.18 15.06 -18.85
CA THR A 60 12.01 15.46 -17.44
C THR A 60 10.77 14.82 -16.85
N SER A 61 10.85 14.33 -15.61
CA SER A 61 9.74 13.69 -14.88
C SER A 61 9.10 12.57 -15.70
N MET A 62 7.80 12.61 -15.99
CA MET A 62 7.17 11.62 -16.87
C MET A 62 7.80 11.54 -18.28
N GLY A 63 8.33 12.65 -18.80
CA GLY A 63 9.10 12.66 -20.05
C GLY A 63 10.42 11.90 -19.95
N ALA A 64 11.07 11.89 -18.78
CA ALA A 64 12.26 11.07 -18.53
C ALA A 64 11.92 9.56 -18.49
N ILE A 65 10.73 9.21 -18.01
CA ILE A 65 10.26 7.83 -17.95
C ILE A 65 9.93 7.32 -19.35
N VAL A 66 9.04 7.99 -20.07
CA VAL A 66 8.68 7.60 -21.44
C VAL A 66 9.91 7.65 -22.35
N GLY A 67 10.70 8.71 -22.26
CA GLY A 67 11.90 8.89 -23.05
C GLY A 67 13.00 7.89 -22.74
N GLY A 68 13.21 7.55 -21.46
CA GLY A 68 14.20 6.56 -21.05
C GLY A 68 13.85 5.16 -21.53
N LEU A 69 12.58 4.75 -21.39
CA LEU A 69 12.09 3.48 -21.91
C LEU A 69 12.19 3.41 -23.45
N TYR A 70 11.82 4.49 -24.12
CA TYR A 70 11.94 4.60 -25.56
C TYR A 70 13.39 4.48 -26.04
N ALA A 71 14.31 5.15 -25.35
CA ALA A 71 15.74 5.18 -25.68
C ALA A 71 16.45 3.83 -25.53
N ILE A 72 16.00 2.98 -24.60
CA ILE A 72 16.52 1.60 -24.44
C ILE A 72 15.84 0.59 -25.35
N GLY A 73 14.86 1.02 -26.16
CA GLY A 73 14.32 0.23 -27.28
C GLY A 73 12.85 -0.12 -27.21
N TYR A 74 12.12 0.22 -26.13
CA TYR A 74 10.69 -0.07 -26.07
C TYR A 74 9.91 0.72 -27.13
N SER A 75 8.92 0.06 -27.72
CA SER A 75 7.97 0.68 -28.64
C SER A 75 6.91 1.50 -27.91
N PRO A 76 6.34 2.52 -28.58
CA PRO A 76 5.21 3.26 -28.02
C PRO A 76 4.05 2.34 -27.59
N ASP A 77 3.77 1.29 -28.36
CA ASP A 77 2.73 0.31 -28.02
C ASP A 77 3.09 -0.52 -26.78
N GLU A 78 4.35 -0.97 -26.64
CA GLU A 78 4.80 -1.66 -25.42
C GLU A 78 4.75 -0.74 -24.19
N ILE A 79 5.15 0.53 -24.32
CA ILE A 79 5.06 1.51 -23.22
C ILE A 79 3.59 1.76 -22.85
N LYS A 80 2.68 1.81 -23.84
CA LYS A 80 1.23 1.88 -23.60
C LYS A 80 0.73 0.68 -22.80
N GLU A 81 1.06 -0.55 -23.22
CA GLU A 81 0.68 -1.76 -22.49
C GLU A 81 1.19 -1.76 -21.05
N MET A 82 2.42 -1.28 -20.82
CA MET A 82 2.97 -1.13 -19.47
C MET A 82 2.14 -0.16 -18.61
N VAL A 83 1.70 0.98 -19.17
CA VAL A 83 0.87 1.98 -18.47
C VAL A 83 -0.50 1.40 -18.11
N GLU A 84 -1.13 0.67 -19.03
CA GLU A 84 -2.44 0.05 -18.84
C GLU A 84 -2.40 -1.09 -17.82
N ALA A 85 -1.27 -1.78 -17.69
CA ALA A 85 -1.10 -2.88 -16.75
C ALA A 85 -0.92 -2.45 -15.27
N GLN A 86 -0.72 -1.16 -14.98
CA GLN A 86 -0.43 -0.70 -13.62
C GLN A 86 -1.70 -0.46 -12.76
N ASP A 87 -1.62 -0.87 -11.50
CA ASP A 87 -2.52 -0.40 -10.44
C ASP A 87 -1.97 0.93 -9.89
N TRP A 88 -2.37 2.04 -10.50
CA TRP A 88 -1.84 3.36 -10.18
C TRP A 88 -2.11 3.81 -8.74
N ASP A 89 -3.22 3.38 -8.13
CA ASP A 89 -3.52 3.67 -6.72
C ASP A 89 -2.51 2.98 -5.80
N MET A 90 -2.14 1.75 -6.13
CA MET A 90 -1.11 1.02 -5.40
C MET A 90 0.29 1.57 -5.69
N LEU A 91 0.60 1.84 -6.96
CA LEU A 91 1.92 2.26 -7.44
C LEU A 91 2.32 3.64 -6.89
N LEU A 92 1.38 4.57 -6.82
CA LEU A 92 1.60 5.93 -6.31
C LEU A 92 1.43 6.05 -4.79
N SER A 93 1.28 4.93 -4.10
CA SER A 93 1.29 4.85 -2.64
C SER A 93 2.41 3.92 -2.18
N ASP A 94 2.81 3.98 -0.91
CA ASP A 94 3.68 2.95 -0.31
C ASP A 94 2.87 1.88 0.43
N LYS A 95 1.61 1.67 0.04
CA LYS A 95 0.77 0.63 0.67
C LYS A 95 1.31 -0.75 0.31
N VAL A 96 1.47 -1.58 1.32
CA VAL A 96 1.78 -3.00 1.17
C VAL A 96 0.47 -3.79 1.11
N LYS A 97 0.39 -4.80 0.23
CA LYS A 97 -0.78 -5.70 0.20
C LYS A 97 -0.93 -6.35 1.57
N ARG A 98 -2.16 -6.40 2.10
CA ARG A 98 -2.44 -7.02 3.40
C ARG A 98 -1.86 -8.43 3.52
N SER A 99 -1.91 -9.24 2.46
CA SER A 99 -1.33 -10.59 2.41
C SER A 99 0.19 -10.67 2.57
N HIS A 100 0.90 -9.55 2.40
CA HIS A 100 2.36 -9.45 2.55
C HIS A 100 2.77 -8.80 3.88
N LEU A 101 1.81 -8.34 4.68
CA LEU A 101 2.06 -7.87 6.04
C LEU A 101 2.22 -9.05 7.01
N LEU A 102 3.11 -8.90 7.99
CA LEU A 102 3.12 -9.77 9.17
C LEU A 102 1.82 -9.60 9.98
N PHE A 103 1.40 -10.66 10.67
CA PHE A 103 0.12 -10.66 11.41
C PHE A 103 -0.08 -9.46 12.35
N PRO A 104 0.89 -9.05 13.19
CA PRO A 104 0.74 -7.89 14.07
C PRO A 104 0.52 -6.59 13.29
N GLU A 105 1.17 -6.45 12.14
CA GLU A 105 1.03 -5.27 11.27
C GLU A 105 -0.33 -5.25 10.57
N LYS A 106 -0.89 -6.42 10.21
CA LYS A 106 -2.29 -6.53 9.75
C LYS A 106 -3.29 -6.05 10.80
N GLU A 107 -3.02 -6.31 12.07
CA GLU A 107 -3.87 -5.88 13.18
C GLU A 107 -3.76 -4.37 13.41
N LYS A 108 -2.57 -3.76 13.23
CA LYS A 108 -2.32 -2.33 13.43
C LYS A 108 -2.81 -1.45 12.28
N ALA A 109 -2.66 -1.89 11.02
CA ALA A 109 -2.88 -1.07 9.82
C ALA A 109 -4.30 -0.45 9.71
N GLU A 110 -5.26 -0.96 10.47
CA GLU A 110 -6.67 -0.56 10.43
C GLU A 110 -7.22 -0.33 11.87
N ARG A 111 -6.39 0.21 12.78
CA ARG A 111 -6.77 0.66 14.13
C ARG A 111 -6.53 2.15 14.37
N TYR A 112 -5.58 2.75 13.65
CA TYR A 112 -5.13 4.12 13.88
C TYR A 112 -5.38 4.98 12.64
N ILE A 113 -5.81 6.22 12.85
CA ILE A 113 -6.02 7.22 11.80
C ILE A 113 -4.72 7.99 11.55
N VAL A 114 -3.92 8.17 12.60
CA VAL A 114 -2.65 8.89 12.55
C VAL A 114 -1.57 8.05 13.22
N SER A 115 -0.39 8.00 12.59
CA SER A 115 0.81 7.35 13.12
C SER A 115 2.01 8.24 12.85
N LEU A 116 2.64 8.73 13.92
CA LEU A 116 3.78 9.64 13.86
C LEU A 116 5.04 8.90 14.35
N PRO A 117 6.11 8.84 13.53
CA PRO A 117 7.37 8.27 13.99
C PRO A 117 7.98 9.14 15.08
N PHE A 118 8.65 8.51 16.04
CA PHE A 118 9.48 9.21 17.02
C PHE A 118 10.74 8.41 17.32
N GLY A 119 11.71 9.05 17.98
CA GLY A 119 12.89 8.37 18.49
C GLY A 119 13.84 9.31 19.19
N LEU A 120 14.96 8.77 19.67
CA LEU A 120 15.97 9.55 20.40
C LEU A 120 16.93 10.25 19.43
N GLU A 121 17.18 9.68 18.25
CA GLU A 121 18.05 10.27 17.25
C GLU A 121 17.28 11.20 16.30
N LYS A 122 17.96 12.23 15.75
CA LYS A 122 17.34 13.21 14.84
C LYS A 122 16.74 12.53 13.59
N LYS A 123 17.36 11.46 13.10
CA LYS A 123 16.90 10.67 11.95
C LYS A 123 15.57 9.94 12.22
N ASP A 124 15.25 9.64 13.48
CA ASP A 124 14.05 8.90 13.88
C ASP A 124 12.81 9.82 14.01
N ARG A 125 13.02 11.14 13.93
CA ARG A 125 11.99 12.19 14.07
C ARG A 125 11.65 12.87 12.74
N VAL A 126 12.21 12.38 11.64
CA VAL A 126 11.98 12.96 10.31
C VAL A 126 10.64 12.47 9.78
N ILE A 127 9.73 13.41 9.53
CA ILE A 127 8.54 13.19 8.72
C ILE A 127 9.02 13.27 7.27
N ASP A 128 9.51 12.16 6.73
CA ASP A 128 9.71 12.04 5.28
C ASP A 128 8.34 12.16 4.60
N GLY A 129 8.30 12.70 3.37
CA GLY A 129 7.07 13.06 2.65
C GLY A 129 5.99 11.96 2.61
N VAL A 130 4.77 12.36 2.22
CA VAL A 130 3.57 11.50 2.30
C VAL A 130 3.76 10.15 1.57
N VAL A 131 4.58 10.12 0.52
CA VAL A 131 4.96 8.90 -0.21
C VAL A 131 6.49 8.88 -0.44
N LYS A 132 7.15 7.78 -0.05
CA LYS A 132 8.57 7.48 -0.29
C LYS A 132 8.82 7.06 -1.73
N GLY A 133 7.83 6.49 -2.41
CA GLY A 133 7.90 6.15 -3.84
C GLY A 133 8.62 4.82 -4.08
N GLN A 134 8.46 3.86 -3.15
CA GLN A 134 9.04 2.52 -3.27
C GLN A 134 8.51 1.77 -4.48
N ASN A 135 7.19 1.75 -4.62
CA ASN A 135 6.53 0.99 -5.67
C ASN A 135 6.94 1.52 -7.06
N LEU A 136 7.10 2.84 -7.20
CA LEU A 136 7.65 3.47 -8.40
C LEU A 136 9.10 3.06 -8.68
N GLN A 137 9.99 3.09 -7.68
CA GLN A 137 11.35 2.61 -7.88
C GLN A 137 11.37 1.17 -8.37
N ASN A 138 10.58 0.30 -7.74
CA ASN A 138 10.54 -1.12 -8.11
C ASN A 138 10.05 -1.30 -9.53
N LEU A 139 8.99 -0.58 -9.92
CA LEU A 139 8.55 -0.57 -11.31
C LEU A 139 9.67 -0.15 -12.25
N PHE A 140 10.41 0.92 -11.94
CA PHE A 140 11.51 1.37 -12.79
C PHE A 140 12.62 0.33 -12.90
N SER A 141 13.00 -0.33 -11.79
CA SER A 141 13.93 -1.46 -11.84
C SER A 141 13.37 -2.58 -12.73
N ASP A 142 12.11 -2.97 -12.55
CA ASP A 142 11.49 -4.03 -13.35
C ASP A 142 11.50 -3.73 -14.86
N LEU A 143 11.27 -2.47 -15.24
CA LEU A 143 11.22 -2.04 -16.64
C LEU A 143 12.61 -1.84 -17.26
N THR A 144 13.67 -1.76 -16.45
CA THR A 144 15.03 -1.42 -16.90
C THR A 144 16.06 -2.47 -16.50
N ILE A 145 15.65 -3.73 -16.39
CA ILE A 145 16.56 -4.86 -16.21
C ILE A 145 17.64 -4.82 -17.31
N GLY A 146 18.91 -4.91 -16.91
CA GLY A 146 20.08 -4.71 -17.78
C GLY A 146 20.68 -3.29 -17.72
N TYR A 147 19.95 -2.31 -17.18
CA TYR A 147 20.39 -0.92 -17.02
C TYR A 147 20.44 -0.48 -15.55
N HIS A 148 20.60 -1.45 -14.64
CA HIS A 148 20.63 -1.25 -13.19
C HIS A 148 21.98 -0.75 -12.68
N ASP A 149 23.06 -1.18 -13.32
CA ASP A 149 24.42 -0.74 -13.02
C ASP A 149 24.73 0.61 -13.66
N SER A 150 25.89 1.18 -13.34
CA SER A 150 26.33 2.44 -13.93
C SER A 150 26.62 2.25 -15.43
N VAL A 151 25.67 2.64 -16.27
CA VAL A 151 25.78 2.61 -17.74
C VAL A 151 25.89 4.02 -18.30
N ASP A 152 26.57 4.17 -19.44
CA ASP A 152 26.59 5.43 -20.19
C ASP A 152 25.35 5.52 -21.07
N PHE A 153 24.51 6.53 -20.84
CA PHE A 153 23.22 6.70 -21.50
C PHE A 153 23.39 7.15 -22.96
N ASN A 154 24.56 7.66 -23.33
CA ASN A 154 24.89 7.97 -24.73
C ASN A 154 25.12 6.70 -25.56
N LEU A 155 25.30 5.54 -24.92
CA LEU A 155 25.50 4.24 -25.57
C LEU A 155 24.21 3.41 -25.69
N PHE A 156 23.06 3.99 -25.30
CA PHE A 156 21.76 3.35 -25.51
C PHE A 156 21.43 3.24 -27.01
N GLN A 157 20.37 2.51 -27.35
CA GLN A 157 19.91 2.42 -28.75
C GLN A 157 19.63 3.81 -29.34
N ILE A 158 19.16 4.73 -28.50
CA ILE A 158 19.11 6.15 -28.77
C ILE A 158 19.79 6.89 -27.59
N PRO A 159 20.84 7.69 -27.82
CA PRO A 159 21.43 8.55 -26.79
C PRO A 159 20.39 9.29 -25.94
N PHE A 160 20.50 9.16 -24.63
CA PHE A 160 19.51 9.66 -23.68
C PHE A 160 20.11 10.58 -22.61
N ALA A 161 19.32 11.58 -22.22
CA ALA A 161 19.56 12.35 -21.00
C ALA A 161 18.26 12.64 -20.26
N CYS A 162 18.32 12.69 -18.93
CA CYS A 162 17.22 13.22 -18.13
C CYS A 162 17.68 14.21 -17.07
N VAL A 163 16.76 15.10 -16.69
CA VAL A 163 17.04 16.21 -15.79
C VAL A 163 16.46 15.96 -14.41
N ALA A 164 17.26 16.18 -13.39
CA ALA A 164 16.86 16.38 -12.00
C ALA A 164 17.41 17.73 -11.50
N VAL A 165 17.01 18.14 -10.30
CA VAL A 165 17.61 19.31 -9.63
C VAL A 165 18.29 18.86 -8.35
N ASP A 166 19.55 19.24 -8.15
CA ASP A 166 20.22 19.09 -6.86
C ASP A 166 19.82 20.24 -5.93
N MET A 167 19.06 19.93 -4.88
CA MET A 167 18.61 20.90 -3.89
C MET A 167 19.76 21.52 -3.08
N VAL A 168 20.93 20.88 -3.02
CA VAL A 168 22.07 21.40 -2.27
C VAL A 168 22.70 22.58 -3.02
N SER A 169 22.92 22.42 -4.32
CA SER A 169 23.50 23.47 -5.18
C SER A 169 22.47 24.37 -5.86
N GLY A 170 21.20 23.96 -5.94
CA GLY A 170 20.13 24.62 -6.68
C GLY A 170 20.23 24.47 -8.21
N LYS A 171 21.15 23.63 -8.70
CA LYS A 171 21.44 23.48 -10.15
C LYS A 171 20.83 22.22 -10.74
N ASP A 172 20.64 22.26 -12.05
CA ASP A 172 20.26 21.08 -12.83
C ASP A 172 21.36 20.02 -12.74
N TYR A 173 20.95 18.79 -12.51
CA TYR A 173 21.77 17.60 -12.65
C TYR A 173 21.28 16.80 -13.84
N ILE A 174 22.10 16.73 -14.89
CA ILE A 174 21.77 16.02 -16.13
C ILE A 174 22.40 14.63 -16.05
N PHE A 175 21.56 13.61 -16.01
CA PHE A 175 22.01 12.23 -16.08
C PHE A 175 22.40 11.88 -17.52
N HIS A 176 23.70 11.74 -17.76
CA HIS A 176 24.25 11.07 -18.95
C HIS A 176 24.78 9.67 -18.66
N LYS A 177 24.83 9.28 -17.38
CA LYS A 177 25.30 7.98 -16.94
C LYS A 177 24.77 7.64 -15.56
N GLY A 178 24.87 6.38 -15.19
CA GLY A 178 24.51 5.86 -13.88
C GLY A 178 23.45 4.76 -13.99
N SER A 179 22.66 4.59 -12.95
CA SER A 179 21.55 3.64 -12.95
C SER A 179 20.32 4.31 -13.56
N LEU A 180 19.82 3.80 -14.69
CA LEU A 180 18.63 4.33 -15.35
C LEU A 180 17.39 4.38 -14.43
N PRO A 181 17.06 3.34 -13.63
CA PRO A 181 15.89 3.42 -12.75
C PRO A 181 16.06 4.47 -11.66
N LEU A 182 17.27 4.69 -11.16
CA LEU A 182 17.57 5.76 -10.20
C LEU A 182 17.42 7.15 -10.83
N ALA A 183 17.93 7.31 -12.05
CA ALA A 183 17.85 8.57 -12.81
C ALA A 183 16.38 8.96 -13.08
N MET A 184 15.56 8.00 -13.54
CA MET A 184 14.11 8.21 -13.72
C MET A 184 13.42 8.53 -12.39
N ARG A 185 13.76 7.83 -11.30
CA ARG A 185 13.19 8.11 -9.97
C ARG A 185 13.55 9.50 -9.45
N ALA A 186 14.79 9.94 -9.66
CA ALA A 186 15.26 11.28 -9.28
C ALA A 186 14.54 12.36 -10.08
N SER A 187 14.44 12.18 -11.40
CA SER A 187 13.74 13.11 -12.30
C SER A 187 12.24 13.24 -12.01
N MET A 188 11.62 12.27 -11.34
CA MET A 188 10.19 12.26 -10.92
C MET A 188 9.99 12.53 -9.40
N ALA A 189 11.02 12.95 -8.67
CA ALA A 189 10.95 13.16 -7.22
C ALA A 189 10.31 14.51 -6.85
N ILE A 190 9.01 14.68 -7.14
CA ILE A 190 8.27 15.94 -6.93
C ILE A 190 8.26 16.30 -5.44
N PRO A 191 8.73 17.51 -5.04
CA PRO A 191 8.70 17.95 -3.65
C PRO A 191 7.30 17.85 -3.01
N ALA A 192 7.25 17.51 -1.72
CA ALA A 192 6.05 17.29 -0.91
C ALA A 192 5.18 16.07 -1.30
N VAL A 193 5.30 15.54 -2.53
CA VAL A 193 4.61 14.32 -2.97
C VAL A 193 5.51 13.10 -2.77
N PHE A 194 6.73 13.15 -3.29
CA PHE A 194 7.70 12.07 -3.24
C PHE A 194 8.93 12.45 -2.43
N THR A 195 9.52 11.46 -1.73
CA THR A 195 10.79 11.67 -1.04
C THR A 195 11.92 11.95 -2.05
N PRO A 196 12.80 12.94 -1.79
CA PRO A 196 13.98 13.22 -2.63
C PRO A 196 14.93 12.02 -2.73
N VAL A 197 15.64 11.92 -3.85
CA VAL A 197 16.67 10.88 -4.06
C VAL A 197 18.01 11.41 -3.58
N ARG A 198 18.67 10.68 -2.66
CA ARG A 198 20.03 11.02 -2.22
C ARG A 198 21.05 10.26 -3.06
N LEU A 199 21.94 10.98 -3.72
CA LEU A 199 23.00 10.40 -4.55
C LEU A 199 24.32 11.09 -4.18
N ASP A 200 25.23 10.34 -3.56
CA ASP A 200 26.48 10.85 -2.99
C ASP A 200 26.26 12.05 -2.05
N SER A 201 26.72 13.24 -2.44
CA SER A 201 26.54 14.49 -1.68
C SER A 201 25.30 15.29 -2.10
N MET A 202 24.58 14.84 -3.14
CA MET A 202 23.44 15.54 -3.72
C MET A 202 22.11 15.10 -3.12
N VAL A 203 21.14 16.00 -3.15
CA VAL A 203 19.74 15.72 -2.83
C VAL A 203 18.91 16.07 -4.06
N LEU A 204 18.59 15.06 -4.86
CA LEU A 204 17.96 15.20 -6.15
C LEU A 204 16.42 15.20 -6.03
N VAL A 205 15.80 16.19 -6.68
CA VAL A 205 14.34 16.32 -6.86
C VAL A 205 13.97 16.42 -8.34
N ASP A 206 12.67 16.42 -8.61
CA ASP A 206 12.13 16.49 -9.97
C ASP A 206 12.72 17.65 -10.78
N GLY A 207 13.13 17.34 -12.01
CA GLY A 207 13.75 18.30 -12.94
C GLY A 207 12.82 19.46 -13.31
N GLY A 208 11.50 19.24 -13.21
CA GLY A 208 10.46 20.21 -13.51
C GLY A 208 10.50 21.45 -12.62
N LEU A 209 11.26 21.42 -11.53
CA LEU A 209 11.54 22.60 -10.71
C LEU A 209 12.30 23.68 -11.49
N ASN A 210 13.30 23.29 -12.29
CA ASN A 210 14.16 24.23 -13.01
C ASN A 210 14.02 24.14 -14.54
N ASN A 211 13.93 22.92 -15.08
CA ASN A 211 14.01 22.66 -16.51
C ASN A 211 13.01 21.57 -16.93
N ASN A 212 11.73 21.93 -16.89
CA ASN A 212 10.65 20.99 -17.18
C ASN A 212 10.55 20.57 -18.66
N TYR A 213 11.22 21.30 -19.58
CA TYR A 213 11.22 21.04 -21.02
C TYR A 213 12.65 21.22 -21.57
N PRO A 214 13.51 20.18 -21.52
CA PRO A 214 14.97 20.33 -21.58
C PRO A 214 15.57 20.39 -23.00
N VAL A 215 15.16 21.38 -23.80
CA VAL A 215 15.67 21.59 -25.16
C VAL A 215 17.16 21.95 -25.19
N ASP A 216 17.62 22.75 -24.21
CA ASP A 216 19.02 23.09 -24.05
C ASP A 216 19.93 21.86 -23.89
N VAL A 217 19.44 20.81 -23.22
CA VAL A 217 20.16 19.55 -23.03
C VAL A 217 20.30 18.80 -24.35
N ALA A 218 19.22 18.67 -25.12
CA ALA A 218 19.25 18.03 -26.43
C ALA A 218 20.21 18.73 -27.40
N LEU A 219 20.24 20.07 -27.38
CA LEU A 219 21.17 20.85 -28.20
C LEU A 219 22.63 20.65 -27.75
N ALA A 220 22.89 20.56 -26.44
CA ALA A 220 24.22 20.25 -25.91
C ALA A 220 24.70 18.84 -26.29
N MET A 221 23.77 17.90 -26.52
CA MET A 221 24.05 16.57 -27.06
C MET A 221 24.28 16.54 -28.59
N GLY A 222 24.18 17.69 -29.26
CA GLY A 222 24.48 17.86 -30.68
C GLY A 222 23.28 17.67 -31.61
N ALA A 223 22.07 17.98 -31.15
CA ALA A 223 20.88 18.00 -32.00
C ALA A 223 20.90 19.18 -32.98
N ASP A 224 20.52 18.92 -34.23
CA ASP A 224 20.34 19.94 -35.28
C ASP A 224 18.87 20.34 -35.46
N ILE A 225 17.96 19.42 -35.12
CA ILE A 225 16.51 19.59 -35.21
C ILE A 225 15.89 19.16 -33.88
N ILE A 226 15.03 20.02 -33.32
CA ILE A 226 14.31 19.74 -32.07
C ILE A 226 12.83 19.54 -32.35
N ILE A 227 12.36 18.32 -32.07
CA ILE A 227 10.95 18.02 -31.93
C ILE A 227 10.67 17.93 -30.43
N GLY A 228 9.58 18.50 -29.93
CA GLY A 228 9.24 18.21 -28.55
C GLY A 228 7.77 18.31 -28.21
N VAL A 229 7.47 17.76 -27.04
CA VAL A 229 6.10 17.61 -26.54
C VAL A 229 6.00 18.33 -25.21
N ASP A 230 5.22 19.41 -25.23
CA ASP A 230 4.90 20.21 -24.05
C ASP A 230 3.47 19.90 -23.57
N LEU A 231 3.33 19.73 -22.26
CA LEU A 231 2.08 19.33 -21.60
C LEU A 231 1.38 20.52 -20.91
N ALA A 232 1.82 21.75 -21.19
CA ALA A 232 1.30 23.00 -20.63
C ALA A 232 1.38 23.03 -19.09
N THR A 233 2.37 22.36 -18.51
CA THR A 233 2.55 22.22 -17.06
C THR A 233 3.36 23.36 -16.45
N SER A 234 4.15 24.04 -17.28
CA SER A 234 4.93 25.24 -16.91
C SER A 234 4.21 26.55 -17.24
N ASP A 235 2.97 26.50 -17.72
CA ASP A 235 2.17 27.69 -17.99
C ASP A 235 1.79 28.42 -16.71
N LEU A 236 1.93 29.74 -16.74
CA LEU A 236 1.47 30.60 -15.66
C LEU A 236 -0.05 30.67 -15.68
N ARG A 237 -0.68 30.28 -14.58
CA ARG A 237 -2.13 30.25 -14.45
C ARG A 237 -2.70 31.65 -14.25
N THR A 238 -3.93 31.84 -14.75
CA THR A 238 -4.72 33.06 -14.55
C THR A 238 -5.34 33.10 -13.15
N TYR A 239 -5.84 34.28 -12.75
CA TYR A 239 -6.49 34.52 -11.46
C TYR A 239 -7.58 33.49 -11.13
N ASP A 240 -8.45 33.17 -12.10
CA ASP A 240 -9.56 32.23 -11.95
C ASP A 240 -9.14 30.75 -11.85
N ARG A 241 -7.83 30.47 -11.86
CA ARG A 241 -7.27 29.10 -11.79
C ARG A 241 -6.34 28.90 -10.59
N LEU A 242 -6.34 29.84 -9.64
CA LEU A 242 -5.52 29.84 -8.43
C LEU A 242 -6.40 29.87 -7.16
N HIS A 243 -7.14 28.78 -6.90
CA HIS A 243 -8.11 28.74 -5.79
C HIS A 243 -7.71 27.84 -4.62
N SER A 244 -6.70 26.97 -4.77
CA SER A 244 -6.26 26.05 -3.71
C SER A 244 -4.79 26.25 -3.34
N PRO A 245 -4.37 25.85 -2.12
CA PRO A 245 -2.96 25.84 -1.73
C PRO A 245 -2.07 25.03 -2.69
N GLY A 246 -2.59 23.96 -3.28
CA GLY A 246 -1.88 23.17 -4.28
C GLY A 246 -1.65 23.91 -5.60
N ASP A 247 -2.63 24.69 -6.05
CA ASP A 247 -2.50 25.52 -7.25
C ASP A 247 -1.43 26.59 -7.06
N ILE A 248 -1.39 27.22 -5.88
CA ILE A 248 -0.36 28.20 -5.51
C ILE A 248 1.02 27.55 -5.50
N ALA A 249 1.16 26.37 -4.88
CA ALA A 249 2.44 25.66 -4.84
C ALA A 249 2.96 25.32 -6.25
N THR A 250 2.09 24.85 -7.14
CA THR A 250 2.46 24.53 -8.53
C THR A 250 2.81 25.80 -9.32
N GLN A 251 2.10 26.91 -9.08
CA GLN A 251 2.40 28.20 -9.68
C GLN A 251 3.79 28.72 -9.27
N ILE A 252 4.19 28.56 -8.00
CA ILE A 252 5.53 28.94 -7.53
C ILE A 252 6.62 28.14 -8.26
N ILE A 253 6.41 26.84 -8.45
CA ILE A 253 7.33 25.98 -9.21
C ILE A 253 7.42 26.46 -10.67
N ALA A 254 6.28 26.72 -11.32
CA ALA A 254 6.25 27.21 -12.70
C ALA A 254 6.98 28.55 -12.85
N LEU A 255 6.76 29.50 -11.93
CA LEU A 255 7.44 30.80 -11.93
C LEU A 255 8.96 30.67 -11.82
N HIS A 256 9.46 29.71 -11.03
CA HIS A 256 10.90 29.51 -10.86
C HIS A 256 11.60 29.07 -12.17
N GLY A 257 10.98 28.15 -12.91
CA GLY A 257 11.54 27.61 -14.16
C GLY A 257 11.12 28.33 -15.44
N TYR A 258 10.21 29.32 -15.36
CA TYR A 258 9.51 29.86 -16.53
C TYR A 258 10.45 30.44 -17.60
N ASP A 259 11.41 31.26 -17.21
CA ASP A 259 12.33 31.90 -18.15
C ASP A 259 13.13 30.88 -18.96
N LYS A 260 13.52 29.77 -18.33
CA LYS A 260 14.24 28.68 -18.99
C LYS A 260 13.30 27.89 -19.90
N TYR A 261 12.09 27.59 -19.43
CA TYR A 261 11.05 26.95 -20.22
C TYR A 261 10.72 27.75 -21.50
N ALA A 262 10.48 29.06 -21.38
CA ALA A 262 10.16 29.93 -22.52
C ALA A 262 11.28 29.93 -23.57
N ARG A 263 12.54 30.11 -23.15
CA ARG A 263 13.70 30.04 -24.06
C ARG A 263 13.85 28.69 -24.74
N ASN A 264 13.49 27.61 -24.05
CA ASN A 264 13.54 26.27 -24.62
C ASN A 264 12.42 26.06 -25.65
N CYS A 265 11.21 26.57 -25.40
CA CYS A 265 10.12 26.58 -26.40
C CYS A 265 10.48 27.35 -27.67
N ASP A 266 11.13 28.52 -27.53
CA ASP A 266 11.56 29.34 -28.68
C ASP A 266 12.60 28.64 -29.58
N ARG A 267 13.28 27.62 -29.05
CA ARG A 267 14.34 26.85 -29.74
C ARG A 267 13.86 25.50 -30.27
N THR A 268 12.55 25.25 -30.26
CA THR A 268 11.94 24.03 -30.79
C THR A 268 11.52 24.21 -32.25
N ASP A 269 11.97 23.33 -33.16
CA ASP A 269 11.56 23.36 -34.57
C ASP A 269 10.12 22.89 -34.78
N LEU A 270 9.69 21.87 -34.03
CA LEU A 270 8.32 21.34 -34.07
C LEU A 270 7.82 21.00 -32.67
N LEU A 271 6.93 21.85 -32.13
CA LEU A 271 6.41 21.75 -30.77
C LEU A 271 4.99 21.18 -30.75
N PHE A 272 4.79 19.94 -30.33
CA PHE A 272 3.46 19.40 -30.07
C PHE A 272 2.94 19.84 -28.70
N ARG A 273 1.68 20.26 -28.65
CA ARG A 273 1.07 20.78 -27.42
C ARG A 273 -0.38 20.29 -27.27
N PRO A 274 -0.59 19.00 -26.99
CA PRO A 274 -1.92 18.40 -26.93
C PRO A 274 -2.74 19.01 -25.78
N ASP A 275 -4.04 19.24 -26.02
CA ASP A 275 -4.95 19.76 -24.99
C ASP A 275 -5.17 18.72 -23.88
N MET A 276 -4.83 19.07 -22.64
CA MET A 276 -4.96 18.18 -21.49
C MET A 276 -6.12 18.53 -20.57
N GLU A 277 -6.93 19.55 -20.85
CA GLU A 277 -8.06 19.93 -20.00
C GLU A 277 -9.21 18.90 -20.08
N PRO A 278 -9.89 18.56 -18.97
CA PRO A 278 -9.74 19.07 -17.60
C PRO A 278 -8.77 18.24 -16.71
N TYR A 279 -7.89 17.43 -17.31
CA TYR A 279 -7.03 16.51 -16.57
C TYR A 279 -5.85 17.21 -15.89
N ARG A 280 -5.52 16.75 -14.68
CA ARG A 280 -4.41 17.23 -13.86
C ARG A 280 -3.26 16.24 -13.91
N SER A 281 -2.08 16.65 -13.44
CA SER A 281 -0.91 15.74 -13.32
C SER A 281 -1.14 14.55 -12.39
N SER A 282 -2.19 14.57 -11.58
CA SER A 282 -2.63 13.49 -10.69
C SER A 282 -3.77 12.62 -11.25
N SER A 283 -4.21 12.83 -12.50
CA SER A 283 -5.35 12.15 -13.12
C SER A 283 -5.00 10.74 -13.64
N PHE A 284 -4.61 9.82 -12.75
CA PHE A 284 -4.18 8.46 -13.11
C PHE A 284 -5.33 7.43 -13.24
N ALA A 285 -6.58 7.87 -13.30
CA ALA A 285 -7.70 6.96 -13.55
C ALA A 285 -7.58 6.37 -14.98
N PRO A 286 -7.88 5.08 -15.19
CA PRO A 286 -7.67 4.42 -16.49
C PRO A 286 -8.30 5.18 -17.68
N ALA A 287 -9.55 5.65 -17.54
CA ALA A 287 -10.23 6.42 -18.60
C ALA A 287 -9.56 7.78 -18.89
N ALA A 288 -8.97 8.41 -17.88
CA ALA A 288 -8.23 9.67 -18.05
C ALA A 288 -6.91 9.43 -18.79
N LEU A 289 -6.16 8.39 -18.41
CA LEU A 289 -4.91 8.00 -19.07
C LEU A 289 -5.14 7.66 -20.54
N ASP A 290 -6.17 6.86 -20.83
CA ASP A 290 -6.57 6.51 -22.20
C ASP A 290 -6.91 7.75 -23.04
N THR A 291 -7.68 8.68 -22.49
CA THR A 291 -8.01 9.93 -23.19
C THR A 291 -6.75 10.77 -23.47
N MET A 292 -5.87 10.95 -22.47
CA MET A 292 -4.65 11.76 -22.63
C MET A 292 -3.70 11.15 -23.67
N LEU A 293 -3.59 9.82 -23.73
CA LEU A 293 -2.83 9.11 -24.76
C LEU A 293 -3.37 9.44 -26.16
N HIS A 294 -4.67 9.26 -26.37
CA HIS A 294 -5.31 9.52 -27.67
C HIS A 294 -5.20 10.98 -28.09
N ARG A 295 -5.22 11.93 -27.15
CA ARG A 295 -5.01 13.35 -27.46
C ARG A 295 -3.59 13.67 -27.92
N GLY A 296 -2.59 13.01 -27.35
CA GLY A 296 -1.22 13.09 -27.85
C GLY A 296 -1.08 12.57 -29.28
N GLU A 297 -1.70 11.42 -29.58
CA GLU A 297 -1.74 10.86 -30.93
C GLU A 297 -2.48 11.80 -31.90
N ALA A 298 -3.66 12.29 -31.52
CA ALA A 298 -4.47 13.18 -32.34
C ALA A 298 -3.74 14.49 -32.68
N GLU A 299 -3.09 15.12 -31.71
CA GLU A 299 -2.29 16.34 -31.91
C GLU A 299 -1.19 16.12 -32.96
N ALA A 300 -0.45 15.00 -32.87
CA ALA A 300 0.58 14.69 -33.84
C ALA A 300 -0.01 14.37 -35.23
N ARG A 301 -1.12 13.63 -35.30
CA ARG A 301 -1.81 13.33 -36.57
C ARG A 301 -2.35 14.58 -37.26
N CYS A 302 -2.92 15.52 -36.53
CA CYS A 302 -3.39 16.80 -37.09
C CYS A 302 -2.25 17.61 -37.74
N ARG A 303 -1.00 17.37 -37.33
CA ARG A 303 0.19 18.07 -37.82
C ARG A 303 1.07 17.21 -38.71
N TRP A 304 0.51 16.14 -39.29
CA TRP A 304 1.21 15.22 -40.20
C TRP A 304 1.98 15.95 -41.31
N ASN A 305 1.39 16.97 -41.92
CA ASN A 305 2.03 17.74 -42.98
C ASN A 305 3.29 18.48 -42.50
N GLU A 306 3.29 19.00 -41.27
CA GLU A 306 4.46 19.63 -40.67
C GLU A 306 5.55 18.60 -40.33
N ILE A 307 5.16 17.42 -39.86
CA ILE A 307 6.07 16.29 -39.63
C ILE A 307 6.77 15.90 -40.93
N MET A 308 6.03 15.76 -42.02
CA MET A 308 6.60 15.43 -43.34
C MET A 308 7.47 16.56 -43.90
N ALA A 309 7.09 17.83 -43.67
CA ALA A 309 7.92 18.96 -44.05
C ALA A 309 9.25 18.99 -43.28
N LEU A 310 9.22 18.67 -41.98
CA LEU A 310 10.41 18.55 -41.15
C LEU A 310 11.29 17.38 -41.60
N LYS A 311 10.70 16.23 -41.94
CA LYS A 311 11.39 15.06 -42.52
C LYS A 311 12.19 15.44 -43.77
N ARG A 312 11.62 16.26 -44.65
CA ARG A 312 12.34 16.82 -45.80
C ARG A 312 13.48 17.76 -45.39
N LYS A 313 13.29 18.62 -44.38
CA LYS A 313 14.34 19.51 -43.82
C LYS A 313 15.51 18.74 -43.19
N ILE A 314 15.24 17.53 -42.68
CA ILE A 314 16.25 16.61 -42.13
C ILE A 314 17.14 16.01 -43.23
N GLY A 315 16.66 16.00 -44.49
CA GLY A 315 17.35 15.46 -45.65
C GLY A 315 16.81 14.11 -46.12
N LEU A 316 15.56 13.78 -45.78
CA LEU A 316 14.90 12.52 -46.13
C LEU A 316 13.73 12.72 -47.10
N SER A 317 13.49 11.74 -47.96
CA SER A 317 12.33 11.67 -48.85
C SER A 317 11.06 11.23 -48.10
N ASP A 318 9.89 11.51 -48.68
CA ASP A 318 8.62 11.10 -48.08
C ASP A 318 8.50 9.57 -47.97
N THR A 319 9.13 8.84 -48.90
CA THR A 319 9.16 7.37 -48.95
C THR A 319 10.23 6.72 -48.08
N ASP A 320 11.19 7.48 -47.55
CA ASP A 320 12.23 6.94 -46.69
C ASP A 320 11.60 6.41 -45.41
N THR A 321 11.71 5.11 -45.18
CA THR A 321 11.26 4.48 -43.93
C THR A 321 12.48 4.19 -43.07
N PHE A 322 12.63 4.95 -41.99
CA PHE A 322 13.52 4.58 -40.89
C PHE A 322 12.72 3.72 -39.93
N SER A 323 12.81 2.40 -40.06
CA SER A 323 12.22 1.54 -39.05
C SER A 323 13.14 1.50 -37.83
N ILE A 324 12.69 2.11 -36.73
CA ILE A 324 13.29 1.87 -35.41
C ILE A 324 13.17 0.37 -35.07
N GLN A 325 12.22 -0.35 -35.67
CA GLN A 325 12.10 -1.81 -35.62
C GLN A 325 13.39 -2.54 -36.01
N ALA A 326 14.14 -2.08 -37.03
CA ALA A 326 15.43 -2.70 -37.38
C ALA A 326 16.52 -2.46 -36.31
N ARG A 327 16.40 -1.38 -35.52
CA ARG A 327 17.23 -1.13 -34.32
C ARG A 327 16.74 -1.91 -33.09
N ARG A 328 15.46 -2.33 -33.04
CA ARG A 328 14.79 -3.04 -31.92
C ARG A 328 15.05 -4.55 -31.85
N LEU A 329 16.19 -5.04 -32.32
CA LEU A 329 16.53 -6.44 -32.07
C LEU A 329 17.01 -6.57 -30.61
N ALA A 330 16.11 -7.04 -29.73
CA ALA A 330 16.40 -7.76 -28.47
C ALA A 330 15.76 -7.24 -27.16
N HIS A 331 14.79 -6.31 -27.14
CA HIS A 331 14.12 -5.93 -25.89
C HIS A 331 12.61 -6.11 -25.99
N ARG A 332 12.06 -6.83 -25.01
CA ARG A 332 10.63 -7.02 -24.78
C ARG A 332 10.33 -6.64 -23.32
N PRO A 333 9.12 -6.15 -22.99
CA PRO A 333 8.73 -5.89 -21.62
C PRO A 333 8.98 -7.11 -20.76
N VAL A 334 9.67 -6.94 -19.63
CA VAL A 334 9.87 -8.04 -18.69
C VAL A 334 8.52 -8.39 -18.10
N LEU A 335 8.02 -9.57 -18.43
CA LEU A 335 6.74 -10.05 -17.99
C LEU A 335 6.84 -10.61 -16.56
N PRO A 336 5.75 -10.60 -15.77
CA PRO A 336 5.77 -11.17 -14.42
C PRO A 336 6.24 -12.64 -14.34
N ALA A 337 6.08 -13.39 -15.44
CA ALA A 337 6.50 -14.79 -15.55
C ALA A 337 7.94 -14.97 -16.06
N ASP A 338 8.59 -13.90 -16.52
CA ASP A 338 9.99 -13.98 -16.96
C ASP A 338 10.89 -14.35 -15.78
N THR A 339 11.86 -15.23 -16.07
CA THR A 339 12.82 -15.73 -15.09
C THR A 339 14.21 -15.21 -15.39
N PHE A 340 14.95 -14.91 -14.34
CA PHE A 340 16.37 -14.64 -14.40
C PHE A 340 17.10 -15.57 -13.44
N TYR A 341 18.28 -16.02 -13.84
CA TYR A 341 19.11 -16.88 -13.02
C TYR A 341 19.83 -16.03 -11.97
N VAL A 342 19.62 -16.35 -10.69
CA VAL A 342 20.27 -15.67 -9.57
C VAL A 342 21.26 -16.63 -8.93
N ARG A 343 22.55 -16.26 -9.00
CA ARG A 343 23.65 -16.99 -8.39
C ARG A 343 23.76 -16.67 -6.91
N HIS A 344 23.89 -15.39 -6.56
CA HIS A 344 24.03 -14.92 -5.18
C HIS A 344 22.96 -13.88 -4.82
N ILE A 345 22.54 -13.87 -3.56
CA ILE A 345 21.61 -12.89 -3.01
C ILE A 345 22.30 -12.14 -1.88
N ARG A 346 22.51 -10.83 -2.08
CA ARG A 346 23.12 -9.94 -1.08
C ARG A 346 22.08 -9.00 -0.51
N PHE A 347 22.14 -8.76 0.79
CA PHE A 347 21.34 -7.74 1.47
C PHE A 347 22.23 -6.58 1.90
N ASP A 348 22.07 -5.43 1.24
CA ASP A 348 22.76 -4.19 1.60
C ASP A 348 21.91 -3.41 2.60
N GLY A 349 22.51 -2.87 3.67
CA GLY A 349 21.80 -2.09 4.69
C GLY A 349 21.03 -2.92 5.73
N ALA A 350 21.06 -4.26 5.62
CA ALA A 350 20.62 -5.16 6.69
C ALA A 350 21.64 -5.22 7.85
N ASP A 351 21.14 -5.52 9.04
CA ASP A 351 22.00 -5.98 10.12
C ASP A 351 22.55 -7.38 9.78
N PRO A 352 23.86 -7.63 9.86
CA PRO A 352 24.45 -8.94 9.56
C PRO A 352 23.83 -10.10 10.35
N ARG A 353 23.23 -9.81 11.52
CA ARG A 353 22.59 -10.82 12.37
C ARG A 353 21.21 -11.25 11.86
N ASP A 354 20.58 -10.45 11.01
CA ASP A 354 19.25 -10.71 10.46
C ASP A 354 19.28 -11.49 9.15
N LEU A 355 20.46 -11.68 8.54
CA LEU A 355 20.62 -12.31 7.24
C LEU A 355 19.93 -13.68 7.14
N ASN A 356 20.09 -14.54 8.15
CA ASN A 356 19.44 -15.85 8.18
C ASN A 356 17.91 -15.76 8.17
N TRP A 357 17.35 -14.77 8.86
CA TRP A 357 15.91 -14.52 8.85
C TRP A 357 15.46 -13.92 7.52
N LEU A 358 16.22 -12.97 6.97
CA LEU A 358 15.96 -12.35 5.66
C LEU A 358 15.91 -13.40 4.54
N HIS A 359 16.88 -14.32 4.49
CA HIS A 359 16.87 -15.44 3.53
C HIS A 359 15.65 -16.35 3.70
N ARG A 360 15.16 -16.58 4.93
CA ARG A 360 13.97 -17.42 5.17
C ARG A 360 12.68 -16.71 4.78
N ILE A 361 12.53 -15.43 5.14
CA ILE A 361 11.29 -14.69 4.94
C ILE A 361 11.10 -14.23 3.49
N CYS A 362 12.20 -13.93 2.78
CA CYS A 362 12.12 -13.60 1.36
C CYS A 362 11.77 -14.83 0.51
N ALA A 363 12.03 -16.05 0.99
CA ALA A 363 11.80 -17.29 0.23
C ALA A 363 12.48 -17.34 -1.16
N LEU A 364 13.48 -16.49 -1.39
CA LEU A 364 14.33 -16.50 -2.57
C LEU A 364 15.51 -17.46 -2.33
N LYS A 365 15.90 -18.21 -3.36
CA LYS A 365 16.99 -19.18 -3.28
C LYS A 365 18.14 -18.77 -4.19
N GLU A 366 19.35 -18.88 -3.67
CA GLU A 366 20.57 -18.77 -4.47
C GLU A 366 20.70 -19.95 -5.44
N ASN A 367 21.46 -19.74 -6.51
CA ASN A 367 21.66 -20.68 -7.61
C ASN A 367 20.35 -21.21 -8.20
N SER A 368 19.37 -20.34 -8.41
CA SER A 368 18.04 -20.72 -8.93
C SER A 368 17.47 -19.69 -9.90
N HIS A 369 16.50 -20.13 -10.71
CA HIS A 369 15.70 -19.21 -11.51
C HIS A 369 14.62 -18.58 -10.64
N ILE A 370 14.55 -17.26 -10.68
CA ILE A 370 13.57 -16.48 -9.92
C ILE A 370 12.71 -15.72 -10.93
N THR A 371 11.40 -15.79 -10.77
CA THR A 371 10.47 -14.97 -11.56
C THR A 371 10.41 -13.54 -11.02
N LEU A 372 10.15 -12.57 -11.89
CA LEU A 372 9.90 -11.18 -11.46
C LEU A 372 8.77 -11.09 -10.42
N LYS A 373 7.72 -11.90 -10.58
CA LYS A 373 6.61 -12.01 -9.62
C LYS A 373 7.06 -12.48 -8.24
N GLU A 374 7.95 -13.48 -8.16
CA GLU A 374 8.53 -13.95 -6.90
C GLU A 374 9.39 -12.88 -6.25
N LEU A 375 10.24 -12.20 -7.01
CA LEU A 375 11.06 -11.10 -6.50
C LEU A 375 10.20 -9.96 -5.93
N ARG A 376 9.20 -9.47 -6.69
CA ARG A 376 8.25 -8.44 -6.25
C ARG A 376 7.52 -8.84 -4.97
N LYS A 377 7.05 -10.09 -4.90
CA LYS A 377 6.39 -10.63 -3.70
C LYS A 377 7.34 -10.60 -2.49
N SER A 378 8.58 -11.03 -2.68
CA SER A 378 9.59 -11.11 -1.62
C SER A 378 9.96 -9.72 -1.09
N MET A 379 10.19 -8.76 -1.99
CA MET A 379 10.44 -7.36 -1.61
C MET A 379 9.25 -6.75 -0.87
N SER A 380 8.03 -7.01 -1.34
CA SER A 380 6.81 -6.54 -0.67
C SER A 380 6.62 -7.17 0.71
N ILE A 381 7.01 -8.43 0.91
CA ILE A 381 7.03 -9.08 2.25
C ILE A 381 8.06 -8.40 3.15
N LEU A 382 9.27 -8.12 2.65
CA LEU A 382 10.32 -7.45 3.43
C LEU A 382 9.89 -6.06 3.91
N VAL A 383 9.25 -5.24 3.05
CA VAL A 383 8.62 -3.98 3.48
C VAL A 383 7.47 -4.25 4.46
N GLY A 384 6.67 -5.30 4.22
CA GLY A 384 5.55 -5.70 5.07
C GLY A 384 5.92 -6.23 6.46
N THR A 385 7.22 -6.42 6.73
CA THR A 385 7.73 -6.64 8.09
C THR A 385 7.70 -5.37 8.95
N ASN A 386 7.58 -4.19 8.32
CA ASN A 386 7.68 -2.86 8.91
C ASN A 386 9.05 -2.52 9.52
N ALA A 387 10.05 -3.41 9.42
CA ALA A 387 11.44 -3.16 9.83
C ALA A 387 12.21 -2.26 8.83
N TYR A 388 11.79 -2.30 7.56
CA TYR A 388 12.42 -1.54 6.48
C TYR A 388 11.43 -0.55 5.90
N ALA A 389 11.91 0.69 5.72
CA ALA A 389 11.17 1.74 5.05
C ALA A 389 11.13 1.50 3.55
N TYR A 390 12.15 0.82 3.03
CA TYR A 390 12.44 0.73 1.62
C TYR A 390 13.27 -0.55 1.35
N VAL A 391 12.92 -1.25 0.28
CA VAL A 391 13.54 -2.46 -0.25
C VAL A 391 13.57 -2.36 -1.77
N ASN A 392 14.77 -2.22 -2.31
CA ASN A 392 15.03 -2.20 -3.74
C ASN A 392 15.79 -3.42 -4.17
N TYR A 393 15.86 -3.64 -5.48
CA TYR A 393 16.82 -4.55 -6.03
C TYR A 393 17.61 -3.92 -7.18
N LYS A 394 18.80 -4.45 -7.36
CA LYS A 394 19.56 -4.36 -8.60
C LYS A 394 20.12 -5.75 -8.92
N LEU A 395 20.29 -6.01 -10.20
CA LEU A 395 21.04 -7.15 -10.68
C LEU A 395 22.43 -6.61 -11.05
N THR A 396 23.46 -7.36 -10.72
CA THR A 396 24.84 -6.92 -10.86
C THR A 396 25.73 -8.03 -11.43
N GLY A 397 26.91 -7.64 -11.89
CA GLY A 397 27.89 -8.54 -12.51
C GLY A 397 27.72 -8.61 -14.03
N GLU A 398 28.73 -9.14 -14.72
CA GLU A 398 28.79 -9.17 -16.19
C GLU A 398 27.59 -9.89 -16.84
N SER A 399 27.00 -10.86 -16.13
CA SER A 399 25.79 -11.58 -16.58
C SER A 399 24.52 -11.19 -15.82
N GLN A 400 24.55 -10.15 -14.97
CA GLN A 400 23.41 -9.70 -14.17
C GLN A 400 22.80 -10.81 -13.28
N GLN A 401 23.65 -11.69 -12.74
CA GLN A 401 23.24 -12.88 -11.98
C GLN A 401 23.34 -12.70 -10.45
N ASP A 402 23.92 -11.60 -9.98
CA ASP A 402 24.02 -11.33 -8.55
C ASP A 402 22.92 -10.33 -8.14
N LEU A 403 21.96 -10.80 -7.35
CA LEU A 403 20.82 -10.01 -6.87
C LEU A 403 21.22 -9.27 -5.59
N VAL A 404 21.25 -7.95 -5.65
CA VAL A 404 21.50 -7.10 -4.48
C VAL A 404 20.20 -6.45 -4.05
N LEU A 405 19.68 -6.86 -2.89
CA LEU A 405 18.55 -6.24 -2.22
C LEU A 405 19.05 -5.12 -1.30
N THR A 406 18.75 -3.87 -1.65
CA THR A 406 19.12 -2.70 -0.83
C THR A 406 17.99 -2.37 0.13
N LEU A 407 18.27 -2.43 1.42
CA LEU A 407 17.32 -2.27 2.51
C LEU A 407 17.64 -0.97 3.26
N GLN A 408 16.61 -0.14 3.47
CA GLN A 408 16.72 1.04 4.32
C GLN A 408 15.93 0.81 5.61
N PRO A 409 16.61 0.69 6.77
CA PRO A 409 15.94 0.52 8.05
C PRO A 409 14.97 1.67 8.36
N LYS A 410 13.86 1.34 9.03
CA LYS A 410 12.86 2.30 9.52
C LYS A 410 12.91 2.37 11.05
N SER A 411 12.63 3.54 11.63
CA SER A 411 12.27 3.58 13.05
C SER A 411 10.91 2.92 13.23
N GLU A 412 10.88 1.82 13.98
CA GLU A 412 9.63 1.13 14.35
C GLU A 412 8.91 1.84 15.51
N SER A 413 9.52 2.87 16.10
CA SER A 413 8.91 3.61 17.21
C SER A 413 7.91 4.64 16.70
N SER A 414 6.67 4.57 17.19
CA SER A 414 5.59 5.46 16.75
C SER A 414 4.58 5.79 17.84
N VAL A 415 4.00 6.98 17.74
CA VAL A 415 2.79 7.38 18.47
C VAL A 415 1.62 7.31 17.51
N ASN A 416 0.57 6.57 17.91
CA ASN A 416 -0.57 6.27 17.08
C ASN A 416 -1.86 6.74 17.77
N LEU A 417 -2.78 7.30 16.99
CA LEU A 417 -4.06 7.82 17.45
C LEU A 417 -5.20 7.15 16.69
N GLY A 418 -6.14 6.57 17.43
CA GLY A 418 -7.42 6.07 16.95
C GLY A 418 -8.57 6.88 17.56
N ILE A 419 -9.57 7.19 16.74
CA ILE A 419 -10.79 7.86 17.18
C ILE A 419 -11.96 7.08 16.60
N ARG A 420 -12.99 6.89 17.40
CA ARG A 420 -14.23 6.25 17.00
C ARG A 420 -15.43 6.96 17.62
N PHE A 421 -16.51 7.02 16.85
CA PHE A 421 -17.81 7.46 17.31
C PHE A 421 -18.84 6.38 17.03
N ASP A 422 -19.74 6.12 17.96
CA ASP A 422 -20.90 5.27 17.70
C ASP A 422 -22.08 5.59 18.62
N SER A 423 -23.26 5.11 18.27
CA SER A 423 -24.51 5.40 18.98
C SER A 423 -24.55 4.92 20.44
N GLU A 424 -23.67 4.01 20.85
CA GLU A 424 -23.67 3.46 22.20
C GLU A 424 -22.59 4.05 23.11
N GLU A 425 -21.36 4.17 22.62
CA GLU A 425 -20.23 4.70 23.39
C GLU A 425 -20.08 6.22 23.23
N ILE A 426 -20.72 6.80 22.21
CA ILE A 426 -20.63 8.19 21.76
C ILE A 426 -19.23 8.50 21.20
N ILE A 427 -18.18 8.38 22.03
CA ILE A 427 -16.79 8.60 21.61
C ILE A 427 -15.85 7.61 22.31
N GLY A 428 -14.93 7.06 21.52
CA GLY A 428 -13.78 6.29 21.99
C GLY A 428 -12.49 6.89 21.43
N VAL A 429 -11.50 7.06 22.29
CA VAL A 429 -10.16 7.55 21.92
C VAL A 429 -9.13 6.50 22.31
N LEU A 430 -8.23 6.18 21.39
CA LEU A 430 -7.11 5.27 21.59
C LEU A 430 -5.80 5.97 21.30
N VAL A 431 -4.90 5.95 22.27
CA VAL A 431 -3.53 6.39 22.12
C VAL A 431 -2.62 5.20 22.32
N ASN A 432 -1.74 4.94 21.36
CA ASN A 432 -0.70 3.94 21.49
C ASN A 432 0.67 4.60 21.30
N ALA A 433 1.60 4.34 22.20
CA ALA A 433 3.00 4.71 22.05
C ALA A 433 3.82 3.42 22.04
N THR A 434 4.50 3.13 20.93
CA THR A 434 5.37 1.97 20.80
C THR A 434 6.81 2.43 20.67
N TYR A 435 7.70 1.89 21.49
CA TYR A 435 9.13 2.13 21.46
C TYR A 435 9.89 0.81 21.23
N HIS A 436 10.76 0.79 20.23
CA HIS A 436 11.62 -0.35 19.93
C HIS A 436 13.06 -0.04 20.33
N LYS A 437 13.70 -0.97 21.04
CA LYS A 437 15.09 -0.83 21.50
C LYS A 437 15.92 -2.06 21.16
N GLY A 438 17.13 -1.79 20.67
CA GLY A 438 18.19 -2.78 20.49
C GLY A 438 18.23 -3.37 19.08
N LYS A 439 19.41 -3.87 18.69
CA LYS A 439 19.69 -4.48 17.38
C LYS A 439 19.85 -6.01 17.41
N ARG A 440 19.62 -6.67 18.57
CA ARG A 440 19.91 -8.12 18.79
C ARG A 440 18.69 -8.90 19.31
N ASN A 441 17.97 -8.29 20.24
CA ASN A 441 16.67 -8.74 20.73
C ASN A 441 15.78 -7.52 20.56
N HIS A 442 14.97 -7.43 19.49
CA HIS A 442 14.10 -6.28 19.27
C HIS A 442 13.13 -6.20 20.44
N SER A 443 13.49 -5.36 21.41
CA SER A 443 12.76 -5.22 22.66
C SER A 443 11.73 -4.15 22.39
N ARG A 444 10.47 -4.55 22.34
CA ARG A 444 9.36 -3.66 22.09
C ARG A 444 8.68 -3.35 23.41
N PHE A 445 8.56 -2.08 23.70
CA PHE A 445 7.74 -1.55 24.78
C PHE A 445 6.56 -0.85 24.14
N ALA A 446 5.34 -1.15 24.56
CA ALA A 446 4.19 -0.38 24.13
C ALA A 446 3.29 -0.02 25.30
N PHE A 447 2.80 1.21 25.27
CA PHE A 447 1.72 1.68 26.11
C PHE A 447 0.50 1.92 25.24
N THR A 448 -0.64 1.39 25.63
CA THR A 448 -1.91 1.59 24.96
C THR A 448 -2.95 2.10 25.96
N GLY A 449 -3.38 3.34 25.79
CA GLY A 449 -4.45 3.96 26.56
C GLY A 449 -5.72 4.08 25.72
N ARG A 450 -6.84 3.59 26.24
CA ARG A 450 -8.17 3.76 25.66
C ARG A 450 -9.06 4.48 26.65
N VAL A 451 -9.78 5.51 26.20
CA VAL A 451 -10.80 6.21 26.98
C VAL A 451 -12.11 6.18 26.21
N GLY A 452 -13.19 5.81 26.91
CA GLY A 452 -14.54 5.75 26.38
C GLY A 452 -15.56 5.65 27.51
N SER A 453 -16.82 5.95 27.20
CA SER A 453 -17.90 6.02 28.20
C SER A 453 -18.25 4.68 28.85
N LYS A 454 -18.09 3.58 28.09
CA LYS A 454 -18.33 2.21 28.57
C LYS A 454 -17.06 1.51 29.05
N ILE A 455 -15.93 1.73 28.38
CA ILE A 455 -14.66 1.06 28.69
C ILE A 455 -13.52 2.07 28.63
N SER A 456 -12.79 2.16 29.73
CA SER A 456 -11.51 2.84 29.80
C SER A 456 -10.44 1.85 30.24
N SER A 457 -9.29 1.83 29.55
CA SER A 457 -8.23 0.87 29.85
C SER A 457 -6.84 1.40 29.57
N ALA A 458 -5.87 0.89 30.32
CA ALA A 458 -4.45 1.14 30.12
C ALA A 458 -3.74 -0.22 30.03
N MET A 459 -2.91 -0.38 29.01
CA MET A 459 -2.16 -1.61 28.76
C MET A 459 -0.69 -1.31 28.55
N LEU A 460 0.16 -2.09 29.21
CA LEU A 460 1.61 -2.10 29.06
C LEU A 460 2.02 -3.44 28.46
N ASP A 461 2.70 -3.39 27.32
CA ASP A 461 3.26 -4.53 26.63
C ASP A 461 4.78 -4.45 26.64
N TYR A 462 5.42 -5.58 26.95
CA TYR A 462 6.82 -5.82 26.69
C TYR A 462 6.97 -7.09 25.87
N SER A 463 7.54 -6.99 24.67
CA SER A 463 7.89 -8.15 23.85
C SER A 463 9.37 -8.20 23.52
N ILE A 464 9.90 -9.43 23.49
CA ILE A 464 11.22 -9.74 22.95
C ILE A 464 11.01 -10.46 21.64
N GLU A 465 11.29 -9.76 20.55
CA GLU A 465 11.08 -10.22 19.19
C GLU A 465 12.42 -10.69 18.61
N ARG A 466 12.69 -12.00 18.70
CA ARG A 466 13.95 -12.61 18.21
C ARG A 466 13.80 -13.24 16.83
N SER A 467 12.61 -13.73 16.52
CA SER A 467 12.26 -14.40 15.27
C SER A 467 10.73 -14.50 15.20
N PRO A 468 10.10 -14.43 14.01
CA PRO A 468 8.65 -14.59 13.87
C PRO A 468 8.07 -15.85 14.53
N LEU A 469 8.92 -16.85 14.80
CA LEU A 469 8.55 -18.14 15.39
C LEU A 469 8.78 -18.24 16.92
N ARG A 470 9.42 -17.27 17.57
CA ARG A 470 9.79 -17.34 19.00
C ARG A 470 9.81 -15.96 19.66
N ASN A 471 8.63 -15.40 19.91
CA ASN A 471 8.47 -14.16 20.66
C ASN A 471 7.97 -14.44 22.08
N PHE A 472 8.55 -13.70 23.03
CA PHE A 472 8.05 -13.63 24.40
C PHE A 472 7.24 -12.35 24.53
N ASN A 473 6.08 -12.41 25.15
CA ASN A 473 5.26 -11.24 25.46
C ASN A 473 4.83 -11.28 26.92
N LEU A 474 5.03 -10.14 27.60
CA LEU A 474 4.52 -9.85 28.93
C LEU A 474 3.59 -8.65 28.80
N SER A 475 2.36 -8.80 29.24
CA SER A 475 1.33 -7.78 29.11
C SER A 475 0.64 -7.56 30.45
N TYR A 476 0.39 -6.30 30.80
CA TYR A 476 -0.46 -5.93 31.92
C TYR A 476 -1.52 -4.94 31.45
N LYS A 477 -2.79 -5.26 31.68
CA LYS A 477 -3.93 -4.42 31.35
C LYS A 477 -4.75 -4.15 32.61
N PHE A 478 -5.06 -2.89 32.82
CA PHE A 478 -6.10 -2.44 33.74
C PHE A 478 -7.28 -1.91 32.92
N SER A 479 -8.50 -2.27 33.27
CA SER A 479 -9.71 -1.67 32.70
C SER A 479 -10.74 -1.34 33.76
N TYR A 480 -11.43 -0.23 33.54
CA TYR A 480 -12.68 0.13 34.18
C TYR A 480 -13.80 -0.05 33.17
N ASN A 481 -14.83 -0.81 33.55
CA ASN A 481 -15.92 -1.19 32.68
C ASN A 481 -17.25 -0.75 33.33
N ASN A 482 -18.10 -0.14 32.52
CA ASN A 482 -19.44 0.32 32.87
C ASN A 482 -20.40 -0.20 31.81
N LEU A 483 -21.08 -1.30 32.11
CA LEU A 483 -21.84 -2.08 31.12
C LEU A 483 -23.30 -2.20 31.51
N ASP A 484 -24.17 -1.97 30.53
CA ASP A 484 -25.58 -2.27 30.64
C ASP A 484 -25.85 -3.67 30.09
N ILE A 485 -26.46 -4.52 30.92
CA ILE A 485 -26.85 -5.88 30.57
C ILE A 485 -28.35 -5.92 30.33
N TYR A 486 -28.72 -6.53 29.21
CA TYR A 486 -30.08 -6.62 28.72
C TYR A 486 -30.56 -8.07 28.72
N GLU A 487 -31.87 -8.23 28.78
CA GLU A 487 -32.53 -9.50 28.53
C GLU A 487 -33.79 -9.24 27.71
N LYS A 488 -33.87 -9.87 26.54
CA LYS A 488 -35.00 -9.70 25.61
C LYS A 488 -35.27 -8.22 25.30
N GLY A 489 -34.19 -7.46 25.04
CA GLY A 489 -34.28 -6.05 24.66
C GLY A 489 -34.55 -5.06 25.80
N ASP A 490 -34.86 -5.54 27.01
CA ASP A 490 -35.06 -4.71 28.19
C ASP A 490 -33.80 -4.67 29.05
N LYS A 491 -33.41 -3.47 29.50
CA LYS A 491 -32.26 -3.31 30.41
C LYS A 491 -32.60 -3.98 31.73
N ARG A 492 -31.79 -4.95 32.17
CA ARG A 492 -31.93 -5.66 33.45
C ARG A 492 -31.15 -4.99 34.56
N PHE A 493 -29.89 -4.71 34.31
CA PHE A 493 -29.03 -4.04 35.27
C PHE A 493 -27.83 -3.37 34.59
N ASN A 494 -27.24 -2.41 35.29
CA ASN A 494 -25.92 -1.88 34.99
C ASN A 494 -24.89 -2.50 35.95
N THR A 495 -23.74 -2.90 35.43
CA THR A 495 -22.62 -3.43 36.24
C THR A 495 -21.37 -2.57 36.01
N THR A 496 -20.72 -2.19 37.11
CA THR A 496 -19.42 -1.53 37.08
C THR A 496 -18.36 -2.39 37.75
N TYR A 497 -17.21 -2.54 37.10
CA TYR A 497 -16.11 -3.33 37.65
C TYR A 497 -14.75 -2.89 37.13
N THR A 498 -13.74 -3.10 37.96
CA THR A 498 -12.33 -3.02 37.55
C THR A 498 -11.81 -4.41 37.22
N HIS A 499 -11.02 -4.53 36.17
CA HIS A 499 -10.38 -5.76 35.74
C HIS A 499 -8.88 -5.56 35.58
N HIS A 500 -8.11 -6.44 36.20
CA HIS A 500 -6.66 -6.52 36.04
C HIS A 500 -6.33 -7.82 35.30
N LEU A 501 -5.57 -7.72 34.21
CA LEU A 501 -5.10 -8.85 33.43
C LEU A 501 -3.57 -8.76 33.34
N ALA A 502 -2.88 -9.75 33.90
CA ALA A 502 -1.47 -9.99 33.63
C ALA A 502 -1.35 -11.22 32.73
N GLU A 503 -0.68 -11.10 31.59
CA GLU A 503 -0.51 -12.18 30.62
C GLU A 503 0.98 -12.40 30.34
N PHE A 504 1.39 -13.66 30.34
CA PHE A 504 2.69 -14.11 29.87
C PHE A 504 2.50 -15.11 28.73
N ALA A 505 3.00 -14.79 27.54
CA ALA A 505 2.96 -15.66 26.38
C ALA A 505 4.36 -16.07 25.94
N TYR A 506 4.62 -17.38 25.91
CA TYR A 506 5.90 -17.98 25.52
C TYR A 506 6.00 -18.26 24.01
N SER A 507 4.86 -18.50 23.36
CA SER A 507 4.78 -18.94 21.97
C SER A 507 3.94 -17.98 21.14
N ASP A 508 4.29 -16.68 21.11
CA ASP A 508 3.62 -15.69 20.26
C ASP A 508 4.22 -15.72 18.84
N MET A 509 3.83 -16.74 18.07
CA MET A 509 4.32 -17.02 16.72
C MET A 509 3.48 -16.24 15.72
N ASN A 510 4.12 -15.40 14.92
CA ASN A 510 3.45 -14.50 13.98
C ASN A 510 4.04 -14.70 12.59
N TRP A 511 3.30 -15.37 11.71
CA TRP A 511 3.64 -15.47 10.29
C TRP A 511 2.83 -14.46 9.47
N LEU A 512 2.89 -14.57 8.14
CA LEU A 512 2.08 -13.73 7.24
C LEU A 512 0.57 -13.95 7.49
N SER A 513 0.09 -15.19 7.40
CA SER A 513 -1.35 -15.50 7.46
C SER A 513 -1.75 -16.29 8.69
N PHE A 514 -0.82 -16.55 9.61
CA PHE A 514 -1.09 -17.42 10.75
C PHE A 514 -0.46 -16.86 12.03
N LYS A 515 -1.20 -16.89 13.12
CA LYS A 515 -0.77 -16.51 14.46
C LYS A 515 -1.08 -17.63 15.43
N VAL A 516 -0.13 -17.96 16.29
CA VAL A 516 -0.34 -18.86 17.44
C VAL A 516 0.11 -18.13 18.68
N LYS A 517 -0.65 -18.27 19.76
CA LYS A 517 -0.28 -17.74 21.07
C LYS A 517 -0.65 -18.76 22.13
N ALA A 518 0.26 -19.04 23.04
CA ALA A 518 -0.01 -19.87 24.20
C ALA A 518 0.74 -19.34 25.42
N GLY A 519 0.11 -19.43 26.59
CA GLY A 519 0.63 -18.79 27.79
C GLY A 519 -0.22 -18.94 29.03
N LEU A 520 0.12 -18.12 30.03
CA LEU A 520 -0.53 -18.02 31.32
C LEU A 520 -1.15 -16.63 31.47
N ARG A 521 -2.29 -16.55 32.15
CA ARG A 521 -2.89 -15.29 32.58
C ARG A 521 -3.20 -15.34 34.06
N TYR A 522 -3.14 -14.18 34.69
CA TYR A 522 -3.80 -13.90 35.94
C TYR A 522 -4.82 -12.79 35.72
N GLU A 523 -6.07 -13.05 36.08
CA GLU A 523 -7.18 -12.13 35.91
C GLU A 523 -7.84 -11.87 37.26
N TYR A 524 -8.05 -10.60 37.61
CA TYR A 524 -8.74 -10.21 38.83
C TYR A 524 -9.88 -9.27 38.50
N PHE A 525 -11.09 -9.64 38.91
CA PHE A 525 -12.31 -8.87 38.71
C PHE A 525 -12.79 -8.36 40.07
N ASN A 526 -13.04 -7.06 40.15
CA ASN A 526 -13.61 -6.43 41.34
C ASN A 526 -14.85 -5.63 40.93
N TYR A 527 -16.02 -6.17 41.25
CA TYR A 527 -17.32 -5.59 40.94
C TYR A 527 -17.72 -4.58 42.01
N ASN A 528 -17.96 -3.33 41.60
CA ASN A 528 -18.23 -2.23 42.50
C ASN A 528 -19.73 -2.06 42.76
N SER A 529 -20.55 -2.12 41.71
CA SER A 529 -22.00 -1.89 41.81
C SER A 529 -22.79 -2.67 40.77
N PHE A 530 -23.96 -3.16 41.19
CA PHE A 530 -25.02 -3.61 40.30
C PHE A 530 -26.26 -2.73 40.53
N LEU A 531 -26.68 -1.98 39.51
CA LEU A 531 -27.85 -1.11 39.56
C LEU A 531 -28.98 -1.76 38.75
N TYR A 532 -29.99 -2.27 39.44
CA TYR A 532 -31.11 -2.99 38.84
C TYR A 532 -32.27 -2.05 38.47
N THR A 533 -32.97 -2.38 37.38
CA THR A 533 -34.17 -1.66 36.91
C THR A 533 -35.49 -2.29 37.39
N GLY A 534 -35.44 -3.38 38.16
CA GLY A 534 -36.60 -4.12 38.69
C GLY A 534 -36.29 -4.90 39.97
N SER A 535 -37.26 -5.69 40.49
CA SER A 535 -37.24 -6.27 41.84
C SER A 535 -36.77 -7.73 41.97
N ASP A 536 -36.35 -8.40 40.89
CA ASP A 536 -35.99 -9.83 40.96
C ASP A 536 -34.53 -10.10 40.59
N GLU A 537 -33.89 -10.93 41.44
CA GLU A 537 -32.53 -11.46 41.43
C GLU A 537 -31.35 -10.47 41.55
N LEU A 538 -30.79 -10.42 42.77
CA LEU A 538 -29.51 -9.75 43.06
C LEU A 538 -28.35 -10.69 42.73
N TYR A 539 -27.62 -10.42 41.65
CA TYR A 539 -26.29 -11.00 41.41
C TYR A 539 -25.32 -10.48 42.47
N ALA A 540 -25.06 -11.28 43.51
CA ALA A 540 -24.00 -11.01 44.47
C ALA A 540 -22.66 -11.55 43.95
N VAL A 541 -22.04 -10.83 43.00
CA VAL A 541 -20.73 -11.21 42.45
C VAL A 541 -19.63 -10.67 43.35
N LYS A 542 -18.85 -11.57 43.96
CA LYS A 542 -17.70 -11.20 44.79
C LYS A 542 -16.46 -10.91 43.93
N PRO A 543 -15.52 -10.10 44.43
CA PRO A 543 -14.23 -9.96 43.78
C PRO A 543 -13.51 -11.31 43.74
N GLU A 544 -12.99 -11.69 42.58
CA GLU A 544 -12.42 -13.01 42.34
C GLU A 544 -11.19 -12.94 41.42
N GLY A 545 -10.21 -13.79 41.70
CA GLY A 545 -8.96 -13.91 40.95
C GLY A 545 -8.85 -15.28 40.30
N PHE A 546 -8.32 -15.32 39.07
CA PHE A 546 -8.22 -16.51 38.25
C PHE A 546 -6.82 -16.65 37.69
N PHE A 547 -6.26 -17.85 37.77
CA PHE A 547 -5.12 -18.27 36.96
C PHE A 547 -5.64 -19.09 35.78
N SER A 548 -5.29 -18.68 34.56
CA SER A 548 -5.72 -19.39 33.36
C SER A 548 -4.58 -19.77 32.42
N TYR A 549 -4.75 -20.93 31.78
CA TYR A 549 -3.85 -21.45 30.76
C TYR A 549 -4.56 -21.33 29.41
N PHE A 550 -3.96 -20.62 28.46
CA PHE A 550 -4.63 -20.35 27.19
C PHE A 550 -3.78 -20.79 26.00
N ALA A 551 -4.47 -21.14 24.93
CA ALA A 551 -3.92 -21.34 23.60
C ALA A 551 -4.89 -20.76 22.57
N SER A 552 -4.36 -20.08 21.56
CA SER A 552 -5.14 -19.53 20.45
C SER A 552 -4.40 -19.68 19.14
N ALA A 553 -5.13 -19.97 18.07
CA ALA A 553 -4.62 -20.01 16.71
C ALA A 553 -5.54 -19.19 15.79
N HIS A 554 -4.95 -18.37 14.93
CA HIS A 554 -5.68 -17.52 14.00
C HIS A 554 -5.05 -17.59 12.60
N LEU A 555 -5.79 -18.15 11.66
CA LEU A 555 -5.50 -18.12 10.23
C LEU A 555 -6.30 -17.00 9.58
N GLU A 556 -5.66 -16.08 8.87
CA GLU A 556 -6.33 -15.01 8.13
C GLU A 556 -5.68 -14.74 6.76
N THR A 557 -6.47 -14.85 5.71
CA THR A 557 -6.11 -14.57 4.31
C THR A 557 -6.97 -13.47 3.66
N LEU A 558 -7.77 -12.76 4.46
CA LEU A 558 -8.61 -11.65 4.00
C LEU A 558 -7.77 -10.58 3.31
N ASP A 559 -8.24 -10.07 2.17
CA ASP A 559 -7.57 -9.02 1.39
C ASP A 559 -7.66 -7.64 2.06
N ARG A 560 -8.68 -7.41 2.89
CA ARG A 560 -8.94 -6.20 3.68
C ARG A 560 -9.62 -6.62 4.99
N ARG A 561 -9.44 -5.91 6.11
CA ARG A 561 -10.23 -6.26 7.32
C ARG A 561 -11.65 -5.69 7.26
N TYR A 562 -11.84 -4.48 6.74
CA TYR A 562 -13.18 -3.96 6.40
C TYR A 562 -13.54 -4.22 4.94
N PHE A 563 -14.77 -4.68 4.72
CA PHE A 563 -15.32 -4.99 3.40
C PHE A 563 -14.42 -5.91 2.53
N PRO A 564 -13.95 -7.07 3.05
CA PRO A 564 -13.05 -7.99 2.31
C PRO A 564 -13.69 -8.53 1.04
N ASN A 565 -13.02 -8.52 -0.10
CA ASN A 565 -13.56 -9.07 -1.36
C ASN A 565 -13.26 -10.56 -1.52
N LYS A 566 -12.27 -11.10 -0.79
CA LYS A 566 -11.89 -12.51 -0.84
C LYS A 566 -11.12 -12.93 0.42
N GLY A 567 -11.01 -14.23 0.62
CA GLY A 567 -10.19 -14.84 1.67
C GLY A 567 -11.02 -15.45 2.79
N VAL A 568 -10.31 -16.00 3.76
CA VAL A 568 -10.85 -16.77 4.89
C VAL A 568 -10.25 -16.25 6.18
N SER A 569 -11.04 -16.24 7.26
CA SER A 569 -10.56 -16.09 8.63
C SER A 569 -11.07 -17.24 9.48
N LEU A 570 -10.17 -17.89 10.20
CA LEU A 570 -10.44 -18.97 11.14
C LEU A 570 -9.66 -18.71 12.42
N GLU A 571 -10.36 -18.51 13.52
CA GLU A 571 -9.80 -18.32 14.85
C GLU A 571 -10.35 -19.41 15.77
N ALA A 572 -9.46 -20.04 16.54
CA ALA A 572 -9.81 -21.01 17.58
C ALA A 572 -9.07 -20.65 18.87
N ASP A 573 -9.79 -20.67 19.98
CA ASP A 573 -9.24 -20.37 21.30
C ASP A 573 -9.67 -21.40 22.35
N TYR A 574 -8.76 -21.70 23.25
CA TYR A 574 -8.97 -22.54 24.42
C TYR A 574 -8.43 -21.84 25.66
N SER A 575 -9.18 -21.89 26.75
CA SER A 575 -8.71 -21.40 28.05
C SER A 575 -9.20 -22.31 29.18
N LEU A 576 -8.32 -22.68 30.09
CA LEU A 576 -8.61 -23.43 31.31
C LEU A 576 -8.46 -22.50 32.51
N TYR A 577 -9.49 -22.38 33.35
CA TYR A 577 -9.55 -21.43 34.47
C TYR A 577 -9.48 -22.13 35.82
N THR A 578 -8.67 -21.57 36.72
CA THR A 578 -8.41 -22.08 38.08
C THR A 578 -8.35 -20.91 39.06
N ASP A 579 -8.52 -21.15 40.35
CA ASP A 579 -8.30 -20.15 41.43
C ASP A 579 -6.97 -20.38 42.17
N ASN A 580 -6.41 -21.59 42.08
CA ASN A 580 -5.20 -22.01 42.78
C ASN A 580 -4.22 -22.79 41.90
N PHE A 581 -4.21 -22.50 40.59
CA PHE A 581 -3.43 -23.17 39.53
C PHE A 581 -3.90 -24.57 39.12
N VAL A 582 -4.76 -25.24 39.89
CA VAL A 582 -5.16 -26.63 39.64
C VAL A 582 -6.67 -26.84 39.64
N LYS A 583 -7.36 -26.23 40.61
CA LYS A 583 -8.79 -26.37 40.87
C LYS A 583 -9.49 -25.03 40.72
N TYR A 584 -10.81 -25.07 40.78
CA TYR A 584 -11.66 -23.89 40.89
C TYR A 584 -12.72 -24.14 41.95
N ASN A 585 -12.80 -23.29 42.97
CA ASN A 585 -13.70 -23.43 44.11
C ASN A 585 -13.67 -24.83 44.74
N GLY A 586 -12.47 -25.39 44.89
CA GLY A 586 -12.23 -26.73 45.46
C GLY A 586 -12.63 -27.91 44.55
N ARG A 587 -13.16 -27.65 43.35
CA ARG A 587 -13.61 -28.65 42.36
C ARG A 587 -12.73 -28.65 41.11
N SER A 588 -13.10 -29.46 40.12
CA SER A 588 -12.46 -29.44 38.80
C SER A 588 -12.53 -28.04 38.18
N PRO A 589 -11.49 -27.59 37.49
CA PRO A 589 -11.50 -26.33 36.77
C PRO A 589 -12.54 -26.33 35.65
N PHE A 590 -12.95 -25.14 35.21
CA PHE A 590 -13.79 -25.00 34.02
C PHE A 590 -12.95 -24.50 32.84
N SER A 591 -13.41 -24.76 31.62
CA SER A 591 -12.72 -24.31 30.41
C SER A 591 -13.67 -23.63 29.43
N ALA A 592 -13.11 -22.83 28.54
CA ALA A 592 -13.81 -22.20 27.43
C ALA A 592 -13.17 -22.62 26.11
N ILE A 593 -14.00 -23.01 25.15
CA ILE A 593 -13.62 -23.26 23.76
C ILE A 593 -14.35 -22.25 22.88
N GLY A 594 -13.60 -21.49 22.09
CA GLY A 594 -14.13 -20.58 21.09
C GLY A 594 -13.72 -21.00 19.68
N LEU A 595 -14.65 -20.83 18.72
CA LEU A 595 -14.38 -21.02 17.30
C LEU A 595 -15.05 -19.88 16.52
N LYS A 596 -14.32 -19.27 15.58
CA LYS A 596 -14.81 -18.22 14.70
C LYS A 596 -14.34 -18.50 13.28
N PHE A 597 -15.26 -18.70 12.36
CA PHE A 597 -14.98 -18.92 10.95
C PHE A 597 -15.77 -17.93 10.10
N MET A 598 -15.11 -17.37 9.09
CA MET A 598 -15.77 -16.66 8.00
C MET A 598 -14.99 -16.82 6.69
N THR A 599 -15.72 -16.77 5.58
CA THR A 599 -15.14 -16.72 4.23
C THR A 599 -15.88 -15.72 3.37
N VAL A 600 -15.25 -15.23 2.32
CA VAL A 600 -15.86 -14.37 1.31
C VAL A 600 -15.96 -15.12 -0.01
N CYS A 601 -17.18 -15.33 -0.48
CA CYS A 601 -17.52 -15.93 -1.76
C CYS A 601 -17.95 -14.82 -2.74
N PRO A 602 -17.05 -14.30 -3.60
CA PRO A 602 -17.42 -13.29 -4.59
C PRO A 602 -18.35 -13.88 -5.65
N ILE A 603 -19.53 -13.28 -5.84
CA ILE A 603 -20.48 -13.64 -6.90
C ILE A 603 -20.16 -12.83 -8.17
N SER A 604 -19.76 -11.56 -8.00
CA SER A 604 -19.31 -10.68 -9.09
C SER A 604 -18.25 -9.69 -8.58
N SER A 605 -17.78 -8.78 -9.43
CA SER A 605 -16.86 -7.70 -9.02
C SER A 605 -17.47 -6.69 -8.03
N ARG A 606 -18.78 -6.76 -7.79
CA ARG A 606 -19.51 -5.86 -6.87
C ARG A 606 -20.40 -6.59 -5.87
N LEU A 607 -20.69 -7.89 -6.03
CA LEU A 607 -21.55 -8.66 -5.14
C LEU A 607 -20.76 -9.79 -4.47
N SER A 608 -20.91 -9.94 -3.15
CA SER A 608 -20.25 -11.01 -2.39
C SER A 608 -21.19 -11.61 -1.35
N LEU A 609 -21.07 -12.92 -1.16
CA LEU A 609 -21.72 -13.67 -0.09
C LEU A 609 -20.68 -13.98 1.01
N LEU A 610 -21.02 -13.74 2.27
CA LEU A 610 -20.13 -13.93 3.41
C LEU A 610 -20.79 -14.86 4.45
N PRO A 611 -20.67 -16.18 4.29
CA PRO A 611 -21.04 -17.12 5.33
C PRO A 611 -20.02 -17.07 6.48
N ALA A 612 -20.53 -17.15 7.70
CA ALA A 612 -19.75 -17.21 8.93
C ALA A 612 -20.40 -18.18 9.93
N PHE A 613 -19.56 -18.88 10.68
CA PHE A 613 -19.96 -19.80 11.73
C PHE A 613 -19.09 -19.53 12.95
N TYR A 614 -19.70 -19.27 14.10
CA TYR A 614 -18.96 -18.99 15.32
C TYR A 614 -19.73 -19.45 16.53
N GLY A 615 -19.01 -19.78 17.59
CA GLY A 615 -19.60 -20.28 18.82
C GLY A 615 -18.61 -20.30 19.96
N ARG A 616 -19.15 -20.46 21.16
CA ARG A 616 -18.38 -20.58 22.39
C ARG A 616 -19.05 -21.57 23.33
N VAL A 617 -18.25 -22.45 23.90
CA VAL A 617 -18.69 -23.50 24.82
C VAL A 617 -17.91 -23.36 26.13
N LEU A 618 -18.64 -23.27 27.23
CA LEU A 618 -18.11 -23.36 28.59
C LEU A 618 -18.30 -24.78 29.10
N ILE A 619 -17.22 -25.41 29.54
CA ILE A 619 -17.19 -26.79 30.02
C ILE A 619 -16.88 -26.77 31.52
N GLY A 620 -17.80 -27.30 32.32
CA GLY A 620 -17.70 -27.37 33.78
C GLY A 620 -18.97 -26.86 34.46
N GLY A 621 -19.38 -27.47 35.57
CA GLY A 621 -20.68 -27.21 36.19
C GLY A 621 -20.77 -25.97 37.10
N ASN A 622 -19.71 -25.15 37.20
CA ASN A 622 -19.68 -23.97 38.07
C ASN A 622 -18.85 -22.87 37.41
N THR A 623 -19.36 -22.27 36.33
CA THR A 623 -18.65 -21.22 35.57
C THR A 623 -18.76 -19.89 36.30
N ALA A 624 -17.69 -19.08 36.27
CA ALA A 624 -17.70 -17.78 36.93
C ALA A 624 -18.42 -16.72 36.07
N TYR A 625 -19.13 -15.79 36.72
CA TYR A 625 -19.89 -14.71 36.09
C TYR A 625 -19.09 -13.92 35.01
N PRO A 626 -17.82 -13.53 35.22
CA PRO A 626 -17.05 -12.78 34.21
C PRO A 626 -16.88 -13.49 32.88
N PHE A 627 -17.01 -14.82 32.84
CA PHE A 627 -16.73 -15.65 31.67
C PHE A 627 -17.98 -16.23 31.02
N LEU A 628 -19.19 -15.90 31.50
CA LEU A 628 -20.45 -16.31 30.87
C LEU A 628 -20.51 -15.85 29.42
N ASN A 629 -21.18 -16.63 28.57
CA ASN A 629 -21.36 -16.28 27.17
C ASN A 629 -22.17 -15.00 27.06
N ALA A 630 -21.74 -14.13 26.14
CA ALA A 630 -22.42 -12.88 25.87
C ALA A 630 -22.61 -12.72 24.37
N ILE A 631 -23.74 -12.15 23.97
CA ILE A 631 -24.03 -11.81 22.58
C ILE A 631 -24.41 -10.33 22.43
N GLY A 632 -24.34 -9.86 21.20
CA GLY A 632 -24.82 -8.54 20.79
C GLY A 632 -23.74 -7.68 20.15
N GLY A 633 -24.15 -6.58 19.55
CA GLY A 633 -23.29 -5.68 18.77
C GLY A 633 -22.87 -6.28 17.42
N GLU A 634 -22.11 -5.48 16.65
CA GLU A 634 -21.70 -5.84 15.27
C GLU A 634 -20.35 -6.56 15.18
N THR A 635 -19.56 -6.54 16.26
CA THR A 635 -18.19 -7.09 16.27
C THR A 635 -17.92 -7.95 17.49
N PHE A 636 -17.10 -8.98 17.30
CA PHE A 636 -16.56 -9.78 18.39
C PHE A 636 -15.83 -8.93 19.42
N GLY A 637 -15.97 -9.28 20.69
CA GLY A 637 -15.13 -8.70 21.73
C GLY A 637 -15.40 -7.23 22.03
N ARG A 638 -16.56 -6.67 21.62
CA ARG A 638 -16.80 -5.21 21.65
C ARG A 638 -16.67 -4.63 23.06
N TYR A 639 -17.33 -5.25 24.03
CA TYR A 639 -17.27 -4.82 25.42
C TYR A 639 -16.68 -5.89 26.33
N LEU A 640 -17.11 -7.14 26.11
CA LEU A 640 -16.59 -8.32 26.81
C LEU A 640 -15.78 -9.14 25.81
N SER A 641 -14.63 -9.68 26.22
CA SER A 641 -13.74 -10.47 25.35
C SER A 641 -14.45 -11.66 24.68
N GLN A 642 -15.41 -12.26 25.36
CA GLN A 642 -16.19 -13.41 24.92
C GLN A 642 -17.48 -13.04 24.15
N GLN A 643 -17.75 -11.75 23.94
CA GLN A 643 -18.95 -11.28 23.26
C GLN A 643 -18.96 -11.71 21.79
N LEU A 644 -20.02 -12.40 21.38
CA LEU A 644 -20.28 -12.78 19.99
C LEU A 644 -21.25 -11.78 19.33
N PRO A 645 -20.96 -11.28 18.12
CA PRO A 645 -21.86 -10.38 17.43
C PRO A 645 -23.16 -11.09 17.03
N PHE A 646 -24.28 -10.39 16.99
CA PHE A 646 -25.56 -10.96 16.56
C PHE A 646 -26.41 -9.87 15.91
N ALA A 647 -26.71 -9.97 14.61
CA ALA A 647 -27.46 -8.91 13.95
C ALA A 647 -28.88 -8.85 14.51
N GLY A 648 -29.35 -7.62 14.75
CA GLY A 648 -30.62 -7.37 15.41
C GLY A 648 -30.55 -7.29 16.93
N ILE A 649 -29.42 -7.57 17.57
CA ILE A 649 -29.22 -7.39 19.02
C ILE A 649 -28.05 -6.41 19.21
N ASN A 650 -28.33 -5.16 19.56
CA ASN A 650 -27.29 -4.13 19.69
C ASN A 650 -26.55 -4.19 21.03
N HIS A 651 -27.30 -4.42 22.10
CA HIS A 651 -26.81 -4.42 23.48
C HIS A 651 -26.29 -5.79 23.92
N VAL A 652 -25.59 -5.82 25.06
CA VAL A 652 -25.02 -7.06 25.61
C VAL A 652 -26.12 -7.85 26.31
N GLU A 653 -26.31 -9.11 25.90
CA GLU A 653 -27.15 -10.07 26.59
C GLU A 653 -26.34 -11.31 26.98
N ILE A 654 -26.55 -11.83 28.19
CA ILE A 654 -25.91 -13.05 28.69
C ILE A 654 -26.71 -14.27 28.19
N LEU A 655 -26.00 -15.34 27.81
CA LEU A 655 -26.57 -16.61 27.37
C LEU A 655 -26.02 -17.80 28.18
N ASP A 656 -26.62 -18.95 27.93
CA ASP A 656 -26.25 -20.26 28.47
C ASP A 656 -24.80 -20.67 28.09
N ASN A 657 -24.31 -21.73 28.72
CA ASN A 657 -22.91 -22.17 28.62
C ASN A 657 -22.44 -22.57 27.20
N SER A 658 -23.33 -22.98 26.32
CA SER A 658 -23.02 -23.34 24.93
C SER A 658 -23.82 -22.48 23.97
N VAL A 659 -23.14 -21.78 23.06
CA VAL A 659 -23.78 -20.98 22.00
C VAL A 659 -23.09 -21.23 20.67
N VAL A 660 -23.89 -21.38 19.62
CA VAL A 660 -23.44 -21.49 18.23
C VAL A 660 -24.32 -20.60 17.35
N VAL A 661 -23.70 -19.87 16.43
CA VAL A 661 -24.35 -18.94 15.51
C VAL A 661 -23.85 -19.18 14.08
N ALA A 662 -24.80 -19.33 13.17
CA ALA A 662 -24.60 -19.27 11.73
C ALA A 662 -25.05 -17.88 11.23
N ARG A 663 -24.19 -17.19 10.49
CA ARG A 663 -24.47 -15.89 9.89
C ARG A 663 -24.24 -15.94 8.39
N LEU A 664 -25.11 -15.31 7.63
CA LEU A 664 -24.97 -15.09 6.20
C LEU A 664 -25.12 -13.61 5.90
N GLN A 665 -24.16 -13.04 5.15
CA GLN A 665 -24.28 -11.66 4.66
C GLN A 665 -24.24 -11.63 3.13
N LEU A 666 -25.13 -10.86 2.53
CA LEU A 666 -25.10 -10.48 1.13
C LEU A 666 -24.65 -9.02 1.06
N ARG A 667 -23.48 -8.76 0.46
CA ARG A 667 -22.91 -7.42 0.37
C ARG A 667 -22.75 -6.97 -1.07
N GLN A 668 -23.33 -5.83 -1.40
CA GLN A 668 -23.24 -5.16 -2.69
C GLN A 668 -22.43 -3.87 -2.58
N ARG A 669 -21.41 -3.70 -3.42
CA ARG A 669 -20.73 -2.44 -3.67
C ARG A 669 -21.49 -1.66 -4.73
N ILE A 670 -22.20 -0.61 -4.33
CA ILE A 670 -23.10 0.14 -5.23
C ILE A 670 -22.33 1.15 -6.09
N ALA A 671 -21.38 1.87 -5.51
CA ALA A 671 -20.55 2.85 -6.21
C ALA A 671 -19.30 3.18 -5.38
N GLY A 672 -18.11 3.23 -5.98
CA GLY A 672 -16.86 3.58 -5.29
C GLY A 672 -16.68 2.80 -3.98
N ASN A 673 -16.63 3.52 -2.86
CA ASN A 673 -16.46 2.97 -1.51
C ASN A 673 -17.78 2.78 -0.74
N ASN A 674 -18.92 2.72 -1.43
CA ASN A 674 -20.24 2.58 -0.83
C ASN A 674 -20.74 1.14 -0.89
N TYR A 675 -21.26 0.65 0.23
CA TYR A 675 -21.69 -0.74 0.42
C TYR A 675 -23.09 -0.78 1.04
N ILE A 676 -23.91 -1.71 0.55
CA ILE A 676 -25.14 -2.16 1.19
C ILE A 676 -24.94 -3.60 1.62
N THR A 677 -25.30 -3.93 2.86
CA THR A 677 -25.17 -5.27 3.42
C THR A 677 -26.50 -5.72 4.02
N LEU A 678 -27.02 -6.85 3.54
CA LEU A 678 -28.10 -7.59 4.17
C LEU A 678 -27.48 -8.71 5.00
N THR A 679 -27.82 -8.80 6.28
CA THR A 679 -27.34 -9.84 7.19
C THR A 679 -28.51 -10.63 7.75
N GLY A 680 -28.38 -11.95 7.79
CA GLY A 680 -29.23 -12.83 8.59
C GLY A 680 -28.37 -13.73 9.46
N ASN A 681 -28.81 -14.02 10.67
CA ASN A 681 -28.18 -15.00 11.54
C ASN A 681 -29.20 -15.79 12.35
N TYR A 682 -28.82 -17.04 12.60
CA TYR A 682 -29.55 -17.98 13.42
C TYR A 682 -28.59 -18.56 14.44
N GLY A 683 -28.98 -18.54 15.71
CA GLY A 683 -28.21 -19.06 16.81
C GLY A 683 -29.01 -20.07 17.62
N ILE A 684 -28.30 -20.99 18.25
CA ILE A 684 -28.87 -21.91 19.25
C ILE A 684 -27.98 -21.86 20.49
N HIS A 685 -28.59 -21.88 21.66
CA HIS A 685 -27.86 -21.96 22.93
C HIS A 685 -28.52 -22.89 23.94
N ASN A 686 -27.70 -23.56 24.76
CA ASN A 686 -28.10 -24.49 25.81
C ASN A 686 -27.01 -24.52 26.90
N ASP A 687 -27.35 -24.91 28.12
CA ASP A 687 -26.39 -25.12 29.20
C ASP A 687 -25.50 -26.36 28.96
N ASP A 688 -25.99 -27.36 28.21
CA ASP A 688 -25.22 -28.53 27.79
C ASP A 688 -24.98 -28.54 26.28
N PHE A 689 -23.71 -28.63 25.88
CA PHE A 689 -23.30 -28.72 24.48
C PHE A 689 -23.85 -29.96 23.77
N PHE A 690 -23.96 -31.09 24.46
CA PHE A 690 -24.46 -32.33 23.84
C PHE A 690 -25.97 -32.25 23.56
N HIS A 691 -26.69 -31.39 24.27
CA HIS A 691 -28.12 -31.09 24.06
C HIS A 691 -28.33 -29.76 23.31
N LEU A 692 -27.30 -29.24 22.62
CA LEU A 692 -27.37 -27.94 21.96
C LEU A 692 -28.54 -27.84 20.98
N LEU A 693 -28.84 -28.89 20.20
CA LEU A 693 -29.93 -28.88 19.21
C LEU A 693 -31.34 -28.80 19.82
N GLU A 694 -31.48 -29.15 21.11
CA GLU A 694 -32.71 -29.03 21.90
C GLU A 694 -32.79 -27.66 22.62
N GLY A 695 -31.77 -26.82 22.44
CA GLY A 695 -31.64 -25.52 23.08
C GLY A 695 -32.60 -24.45 22.54
N ARG A 696 -32.50 -23.26 23.14
CA ARG A 696 -33.29 -22.10 22.74
C ARG A 696 -32.73 -21.49 21.47
N SER A 697 -33.62 -21.12 20.56
CA SER A 697 -33.24 -20.50 19.29
C SER A 697 -33.26 -18.98 19.34
N LEU A 698 -32.32 -18.39 18.61
CA LEU A 698 -32.18 -16.96 18.39
C LEU A 698 -32.19 -16.74 16.87
N TRP A 699 -32.94 -15.75 16.40
CA TRP A 699 -32.84 -15.32 15.02
C TRP A 699 -32.88 -13.80 14.94
N GLY A 700 -32.14 -13.27 13.97
CA GLY A 700 -32.09 -11.85 13.74
C GLY A 700 -31.57 -11.53 12.35
N GLY A 701 -31.83 -10.31 11.93
CA GLY A 701 -31.39 -9.80 10.65
C GLY A 701 -31.19 -8.30 10.68
N SER A 702 -30.39 -7.80 9.74
CA SER A 702 -30.16 -6.38 9.59
C SER A 702 -29.93 -5.95 8.14
N LEU A 703 -30.28 -4.71 7.86
CA LEU A 703 -29.92 -3.99 6.65
C LEU A 703 -29.01 -2.83 7.03
N GLY A 704 -27.82 -2.78 6.44
CA GLY A 704 -26.84 -1.74 6.70
C GLY A 704 -26.35 -1.06 5.43
N TYR A 705 -26.10 0.24 5.53
CA TYR A 705 -25.33 1.01 4.55
C TYR A 705 -24.00 1.43 5.18
N ALA A 706 -22.93 1.39 4.40
CA ALA A 706 -21.62 1.84 4.84
C ALA A 706 -20.82 2.53 3.74
N TYR A 707 -20.08 3.56 4.12
CA TYR A 707 -19.06 4.22 3.32
C TYR A 707 -17.67 3.95 3.91
N ASN A 708 -16.77 3.36 3.13
CA ASN A 708 -15.40 3.10 3.57
C ASN A 708 -14.53 4.35 3.38
N SER A 709 -14.35 5.13 4.45
CA SER A 709 -13.54 6.35 4.45
C SER A 709 -12.08 6.10 4.83
N ILE A 710 -11.24 7.12 4.71
CA ILE A 710 -9.83 7.07 5.13
C ILE A 710 -9.71 6.89 6.66
N ALA A 711 -10.66 7.42 7.43
CA ALA A 711 -10.68 7.33 8.90
C ALA A 711 -11.32 6.04 9.44
N GLY A 712 -11.73 5.13 8.53
CA GLY A 712 -12.48 3.92 8.85
C GLY A 712 -13.91 3.94 8.28
N PRO A 713 -14.69 2.86 8.51
CA PRO A 713 -16.07 2.79 8.06
C PRO A 713 -16.94 3.86 8.72
N LEU A 714 -17.81 4.48 7.92
CA LEU A 714 -19.00 5.18 8.39
C LEU A 714 -20.19 4.29 8.04
N SER A 715 -20.94 3.79 9.02
CA SER A 715 -22.09 2.92 8.73
C SER A 715 -23.29 3.20 9.60
N ALA A 716 -24.46 2.87 9.04
CA ALA A 716 -25.74 2.88 9.71
C ALA A 716 -26.46 1.56 9.42
N THR A 717 -26.98 0.93 10.47
CA THR A 717 -27.60 -0.39 10.42
C THR A 717 -28.94 -0.37 11.13
N PHE A 718 -29.94 -0.99 10.51
CA PHE A 718 -31.23 -1.27 11.11
C PHE A 718 -31.41 -2.78 11.26
N GLY A 719 -31.81 -3.26 12.43
CA GLY A 719 -31.94 -4.68 12.69
C GLY A 719 -33.10 -5.06 13.60
N MET A 720 -33.53 -6.31 13.49
CA MET A 720 -34.58 -6.91 14.32
C MET A 720 -34.19 -8.33 14.70
N SER A 721 -34.71 -8.81 15.82
CA SER A 721 -34.50 -10.18 16.29
C SER A 721 -35.71 -10.69 17.06
N ASN A 722 -35.75 -12.00 17.35
CA ASN A 722 -36.73 -12.56 18.28
C ASN A 722 -36.50 -12.19 19.76
N ARG A 723 -35.46 -11.40 20.04
CA ARG A 723 -35.15 -10.91 21.38
C ARG A 723 -35.69 -9.51 21.63
N ASN A 724 -36.10 -8.75 20.62
CA ASN A 724 -36.60 -7.40 20.83
C ASN A 724 -37.92 -7.14 20.10
N SER A 725 -38.75 -6.29 20.68
CA SER A 725 -40.05 -5.90 20.15
C SER A 725 -40.00 -4.71 19.18
N HIS A 726 -38.84 -4.05 19.06
CA HIS A 726 -38.68 -2.81 18.28
C HIS A 726 -37.46 -2.86 17.36
N LEU A 727 -37.57 -2.15 16.23
CA LEU A 727 -36.49 -1.94 15.27
C LEU A 727 -35.29 -1.27 15.95
N GLN A 728 -34.14 -1.93 15.89
CA GLN A 728 -32.89 -1.44 16.46
C GLN A 728 -32.13 -0.60 15.43
N PHE A 729 -31.57 0.53 15.85
CA PHE A 729 -30.71 1.38 15.04
C PHE A 729 -29.31 1.45 15.65
N TYR A 730 -28.29 1.32 14.81
CA TYR A 730 -26.90 1.48 15.20
C TYR A 730 -26.13 2.27 14.14
N MET A 731 -25.31 3.22 14.58
CA MET A 731 -24.43 4.01 13.72
C MET A 731 -23.01 3.98 14.28
N ASN A 732 -22.02 3.93 13.39
CA ASN A 732 -20.60 4.04 13.75
C ASN A 732 -19.82 4.87 12.73
N LEU A 733 -18.73 5.47 13.21
CA LEU A 733 -17.69 6.12 12.42
C LEU A 733 -16.32 5.78 13.02
N GLY A 734 -15.47 5.15 12.24
CA GLY A 734 -14.06 4.93 12.57
C GLY A 734 -13.68 3.47 12.72
N PHE A 735 -12.41 3.23 13.01
CA PHE A 735 -11.89 1.88 13.21
C PHE A 735 -12.34 1.27 14.55
N MET A 736 -12.56 -0.05 14.54
CA MET A 736 -12.84 -0.84 15.73
C MET A 736 -11.55 -1.15 16.48
N PHE A 737 -11.50 -0.66 17.72
CA PHE A 737 -10.48 -0.88 18.74
C PHE A 737 -11.13 -0.87 20.11
#